data_AF-A0A553DH88-F1
#
_entry.id   AF-A0A553DH88-F1
#
_cell.length_a   1.000
_cell.length_b   1.000
_cell.length_c   1.000
_cell.angle_alpha   90.00
_cell.angle_beta   90.00
_cell.angle_gamma   90.00
#
_symmetry.space_group_name_H-M   'P 1'
#
loop_
_entity.id
_entity.type
_entity.pdbx_description
1 polymer ?
#
loop_
_entity_poly.entity_id
_entity_poly.type
_entity_poly.pdbx_seq_one_letter_code
_entity_poly.pdbx_strand_id
1 'polypeptide(L)'
;MKRILLIALCVLGIVSIQAQNQPFYKQDFSSGKIPANWTISEVKGTWDPQWIVTNEPYPGSYKYQQQAPPIASKSRGAYMLFQAGYFTDEDVENWIKKNNYPDGWITSAPIDCSGKESVVLKFQHTFRWWDYHPGNGAGLYVGVSTDNVHWQEWDVRNGAKEATDMLVPVTEEINISKWAANAPKVYLRFYWKGLQAWYWMVDDIELTQANKKDVGIVRLLSHSENGNVLTTSEKLRVSIRNNGSETIAEKFSVTAKVNVTVFENQTIDAKQNPLKSGEVREVVFSTIDLSQAPLYQLDFNIQLAGDETPANNQLVQTISNEKTVLGKLTKWEKLSNGIEMQSGMTKLKVLFYKDDIFRVLLSPDGNYTNPAGNDIVIDDKIYQPSLKITEDTNAIYIASKAGKLQIQKKPILFSLYDATGKVLWAEKEPLSFGAKTTQQLKYNNDEYFYGCGMQNGYFSHKDTVLLIEKGNGWDNGGRPNPVPFYMSSRGYGALRNTFDVGVYDFTNKLSLSHNENRFDCYYFIGSSLKDILGDYTEITGRPFMPARWQMSLGDANCYNKKGTTPDVVKLVADQYVKNNMPRGWILPNDGYGCGYTKLDSTVVELKKRGFYTGLWTENGVDKIATEVGTYGTRLCKLDVAWVGPGYKYALDGCKAAYEGIEKNSDSRGFVWSVMGWAGTHRYSVMWTGDQKGDWEYIRFHIPTVIGAGLSAQNCATGDIDAIFGGSEKTYVRDLQWKCFTPVLMTMSGWAKKDKQPWIFGEPYTSINREYLQLKMRLTPYMYTLMNEAYQTGVPAVRGLLLEYPNDPVTLGTATQYEFLLGKSFLVAPVYKDEVKRDGIYLPEGNWIDYWDGTVYAGKQTLDNYNAPLDKLPLFVKLGSIIPMYPQMNYDEEKPLDTLTLDIYPNGKTNYQLYEDDGKSREHRKGIYATTDITDEPKSNSEVVTINAIKGNYKGMLENRNYELLIHRNQKPQSITINGKIIKDWSFDSTVQKGLLKINCGKWSVKENVVVTIK
;
A
#
# COMPACT_ATOMS: atom_id res chain seq x y z
N MET A 1 -33.72 45.17 38.69
CA MET A 1 -33.44 46.61 38.56
C MET A 1 -32.72 46.84 37.24
N LYS A 2 -33.31 47.67 36.37
CA LYS A 2 -32.73 48.54 35.31
C LYS A 2 -31.64 47.94 34.39
N ARG A 3 -31.98 47.56 33.13
CA ARG A 3 -32.08 48.37 31.89
C ARG A 3 -30.78 49.08 31.46
N ILE A 4 -30.26 48.73 30.27
CA ILE A 4 -30.13 49.54 29.03
C ILE A 4 -29.36 48.67 28.00
N LEU A 5 -29.95 48.15 26.91
CA LEU A 5 -30.37 48.76 25.62
C LEU A 5 -29.21 49.02 24.63
N LEU A 6 -29.06 48.13 23.64
CA LEU A 6 -28.57 48.36 22.26
C LEU A 6 -28.87 47.05 21.47
N ILE A 7 -30.12 46.79 21.09
CA ILE A 7 -30.67 46.97 19.71
C ILE A 7 -29.75 46.25 18.70
N ALA A 8 -29.94 44.99 18.27
CA ALA A 8 -31.16 44.28 17.85
C ALA A 8 -31.97 45.04 16.78
N LEU A 9 -31.35 45.27 15.62
CA LEU A 9 -32.01 45.50 14.34
C LEU A 9 -31.24 44.71 13.27
N CYS A 10 -31.98 44.14 12.32
CA CYS A 10 -31.52 43.26 11.22
C CYS A 10 -31.48 41.75 11.51
N VAL A 11 -32.54 41.22 12.12
CA VAL A 11 -33.09 39.91 11.69
C VAL A 11 -34.54 40.14 11.28
N LEU A 12 -34.73 40.31 9.97
CA LEU A 12 -35.91 39.98 9.15
C LEU A 12 -35.70 40.62 7.77
N GLY A 13 -34.54 40.38 7.19
CA GLY A 13 -34.43 40.23 5.75
C GLY A 13 -34.48 38.74 5.50
N ILE A 14 -35.69 38.16 5.46
CA ILE A 14 -35.91 37.00 4.62
C ILE A 14 -35.64 37.55 3.22
N VAL A 15 -34.37 37.54 2.80
CA VAL A 15 -34.08 37.40 1.39
C VAL A 15 -34.64 36.02 1.10
N SER A 16 -35.87 36.02 0.59
CA SER A 16 -36.32 34.94 -0.26
C SER A 16 -35.14 34.68 -1.20
N ILE A 17 -34.42 33.59 -0.96
CA ILE A 17 -33.69 32.94 -2.05
C ILE A 17 -34.83 32.63 -3.02
N GLN A 18 -35.06 33.55 -3.98
CA GLN A 18 -35.88 33.25 -5.12
C GLN A 18 -35.33 31.93 -5.64
N ALA A 19 -36.23 30.96 -5.80
CA ALA A 19 -35.91 29.66 -6.34
C ALA A 19 -35.21 29.85 -7.70
N GLN A 20 -33.88 29.89 -7.69
CA GLN A 20 -33.06 29.88 -8.90
C GLN A 20 -33.25 28.52 -9.54
N ASN A 21 -33.79 28.52 -10.76
CA ASN A 21 -33.86 27.42 -11.73
C ASN A 21 -33.89 26.01 -11.14
N GLN A 22 -34.94 25.69 -10.38
CA GLN A 22 -35.18 24.32 -9.96
C GLN A 22 -35.26 23.41 -11.19
N PRO A 23 -34.52 22.28 -11.22
CA PRO A 23 -34.60 21.35 -12.32
C PRO A 23 -36.04 20.84 -12.44
N PHE A 24 -36.61 20.97 -13.63
CA PHE A 24 -37.91 20.35 -13.91
C PHE A 24 -37.76 18.88 -14.33
N TYR A 25 -36.52 18.43 -14.54
CA TYR A 25 -36.13 17.03 -14.70
C TYR A 25 -34.78 16.81 -14.00
N LYS A 26 -34.64 15.71 -13.25
CA LYS A 26 -33.39 15.32 -12.60
C LYS A 26 -33.20 13.80 -12.62
N GLN A 27 -31.97 13.35 -12.83
CA GLN A 27 -31.52 11.98 -12.70
C GLN A 27 -30.13 11.94 -12.05
N ASP A 28 -30.05 11.46 -10.81
CA ASP A 28 -28.81 11.40 -9.99
C ASP A 28 -28.35 9.96 -9.70
N PHE A 29 -28.97 8.98 -10.37
CA PHE A 29 -28.61 7.56 -10.28
C PHE A 29 -28.56 6.95 -8.88
N SER A 30 -29.09 7.64 -7.87
CA SER A 30 -29.09 7.24 -6.45
C SER A 30 -29.78 5.89 -6.18
N SER A 31 -30.57 5.39 -7.13
CA SER A 31 -31.16 4.05 -7.09
C SER A 31 -30.14 2.91 -7.32
N GLY A 32 -28.91 3.23 -7.75
CA GLY A 32 -27.88 2.27 -8.13
C GLY A 32 -28.20 1.50 -9.42
N LYS A 33 -29.18 1.96 -10.22
CA LYS A 33 -29.63 1.29 -11.44
C LYS A 33 -29.96 2.29 -12.55
N ILE A 34 -29.79 1.85 -13.80
CA ILE A 34 -30.31 2.59 -14.97
C ILE A 34 -31.84 2.67 -14.85
N PRO A 35 -32.48 3.83 -15.09
CA PRO A 35 -33.93 3.94 -15.06
C PRO A 35 -34.57 2.97 -16.06
N ALA A 36 -35.59 2.22 -15.62
CA ALA A 36 -36.20 1.13 -16.40
C ALA A 36 -36.82 1.57 -17.74
N ASN A 37 -37.07 2.87 -17.91
CA ASN A 37 -37.63 3.49 -19.10
C ASN A 37 -36.59 4.10 -20.04
N TRP A 38 -35.29 3.96 -19.72
CA TRP A 38 -34.20 4.32 -20.62
C TRP A 38 -33.87 3.15 -21.54
N THR A 39 -33.50 3.46 -22.77
CA THR A 39 -33.19 2.46 -23.79
C THR A 39 -31.70 2.47 -24.07
N ILE A 40 -31.05 1.33 -23.85
CA ILE A 40 -29.67 1.10 -24.28
C ILE A 40 -29.75 0.58 -25.72
N SER A 41 -28.97 1.15 -26.63
CA SER A 41 -29.02 0.80 -28.05
C SER A 41 -27.62 0.71 -28.64
N GLU A 42 -27.45 -0.36 -29.43
CA GLU A 42 -26.19 -0.92 -29.91
C GLU A 42 -25.08 -1.00 -28.87
N VAL A 43 -24.70 -2.24 -28.57
CA VAL A 43 -23.36 -2.53 -28.08
C VAL A 43 -22.89 -3.76 -28.84
N LYS A 44 -22.12 -3.57 -29.92
CA LYS A 44 -21.64 -4.67 -30.78
C LYS A 44 -20.15 -4.90 -30.55
N GLY A 45 -19.83 -6.10 -30.09
CA GLY A 45 -18.49 -6.64 -29.96
C GLY A 45 -18.54 -8.03 -29.32
N THR A 46 -17.51 -8.84 -29.50
CA THR A 46 -17.37 -10.17 -28.86
C THR A 46 -17.16 -10.12 -27.33
N TRP A 47 -17.17 -8.92 -26.74
CA TRP A 47 -16.52 -8.61 -25.45
C TRP A 47 -17.41 -7.81 -24.47
N ASP A 48 -18.73 -7.81 -24.71
CA ASP A 48 -19.78 -7.30 -23.81
C ASP A 48 -19.60 -5.87 -23.25
N PRO A 49 -19.37 -4.84 -24.11
CA PRO A 49 -19.44 -3.46 -23.62
C PRO A 49 -20.86 -3.16 -23.09
N GLN A 50 -20.98 -2.28 -22.09
CA GLN A 50 -22.29 -1.98 -21.49
C GLN A 50 -22.34 -0.61 -20.81
N TRP A 51 -23.52 -0.03 -20.83
CA TRP A 51 -23.88 1.06 -19.93
C TRP A 51 -24.35 0.47 -18.60
N ILE A 52 -23.76 0.91 -17.49
CA ILE A 52 -24.13 0.49 -16.14
C ILE A 52 -24.28 1.70 -15.22
N VAL A 53 -24.88 1.48 -14.05
CA VAL A 53 -24.84 2.42 -12.94
C VAL A 53 -24.06 1.76 -11.80
N THR A 54 -23.05 2.44 -11.28
CA THR A 54 -22.15 1.90 -10.25
C THR A 54 -21.74 2.97 -9.25
N ASN A 55 -21.39 2.55 -8.04
CA ASN A 55 -20.74 3.36 -7.01
C ASN A 55 -19.27 2.97 -6.82
N GLU A 56 -18.80 1.98 -7.57
CA GLU A 56 -17.43 1.47 -7.53
C GLU A 56 -16.53 2.29 -8.47
N PRO A 57 -15.32 2.71 -8.06
CA PRO A 57 -14.40 3.41 -8.96
C PRO A 57 -13.88 2.48 -10.05
N TYR A 58 -14.08 2.87 -11.32
CA TYR A 58 -13.86 1.98 -12.46
C TYR A 58 -12.39 1.52 -12.61
N PRO A 59 -12.12 0.20 -12.72
CA PRO A 59 -10.80 -0.33 -12.98
C PRO A 59 -10.41 -0.03 -14.44
N GLY A 60 -9.43 0.86 -14.64
CA GLY A 60 -8.83 1.05 -15.96
C GLY A 60 -8.20 -0.24 -16.49
N SER A 61 -8.10 -0.38 -17.82
CA SER A 61 -7.50 -1.56 -18.46
C SER A 61 -6.09 -1.90 -17.96
N TYR A 62 -5.79 -3.21 -17.93
CA TYR A 62 -4.63 -3.87 -17.32
C TYR A 62 -3.25 -3.33 -17.72
N LYS A 63 -3.13 -2.62 -18.86
CA LYS A 63 -1.82 -2.21 -19.39
C LYS A 63 -1.21 -0.93 -18.80
N TYR A 64 -1.99 -0.04 -18.16
CA TYR A 64 -1.46 1.28 -17.76
C TYR A 64 -1.80 1.76 -16.34
N GLN A 65 -2.22 0.86 -15.44
CA GLN A 65 -2.19 1.10 -13.98
C GLN A 65 -2.93 2.34 -13.45
N GLN A 66 -3.98 2.85 -14.11
CA GLN A 66 -4.65 4.10 -13.71
C GLN A 66 -6.15 3.86 -13.48
N GLN A 67 -6.65 4.24 -12.30
CA GLN A 67 -8.06 4.18 -11.90
C GLN A 67 -8.70 5.55 -12.09
N ALA A 68 -9.98 5.57 -12.47
CA ALA A 68 -10.75 6.80 -12.53
C ALA A 68 -10.84 7.48 -11.14
N PRO A 69 -10.74 8.81 -11.06
CA PRO A 69 -10.99 9.54 -9.83
C PRO A 69 -12.47 9.38 -9.41
N PRO A 70 -12.80 9.51 -8.11
CA PRO A 70 -14.18 9.53 -7.69
C PRO A 70 -14.90 10.73 -8.34
N ILE A 71 -16.07 10.48 -8.97
CA ILE A 71 -16.97 11.57 -9.33
C ILE A 71 -17.65 12.06 -8.04
N ALA A 72 -17.12 13.14 -7.46
CA ALA A 72 -17.63 13.73 -6.23
C ALA A 72 -18.87 14.59 -6.53
N SER A 73 -20.05 14.01 -6.33
CA SER A 73 -21.33 14.73 -6.29
C SER A 73 -21.73 15.13 -4.86
N LYS A 74 -22.64 16.11 -4.74
CA LYS A 74 -23.43 16.39 -3.52
C LYS A 74 -24.39 15.23 -3.18
N SER A 75 -24.66 14.35 -4.14
CA SER A 75 -25.35 13.08 -3.97
C SER A 75 -24.29 12.02 -3.61
N ARG A 76 -24.52 11.28 -2.52
CA ARG A 76 -23.72 10.08 -2.25
C ARG A 76 -24.42 8.93 -2.95
N GLY A 77 -23.76 8.27 -3.92
CA GLY A 77 -23.90 6.81 -3.97
C GLY A 77 -24.07 6.08 -5.29
N ALA A 78 -24.02 6.67 -6.49
CA ALA A 78 -23.83 5.95 -7.77
C ALA A 78 -23.79 6.92 -8.96
N TYR A 79 -23.22 6.50 -10.08
CA TYR A 79 -23.14 7.26 -11.34
C TYR A 79 -23.32 6.35 -12.54
N MET A 80 -23.67 6.90 -13.69
CA MET A 80 -23.74 6.17 -14.96
C MET A 80 -22.35 6.05 -15.58
N LEU A 81 -22.01 4.86 -16.08
CA LEU A 81 -20.70 4.54 -16.62
C LEU A 81 -20.84 3.77 -17.93
N PHE A 82 -20.05 4.15 -18.94
CA PHE A 82 -19.80 3.28 -20.08
C PHE A 82 -18.60 2.37 -19.80
N GLN A 83 -18.85 1.07 -19.73
CA GLN A 83 -17.84 0.02 -19.60
C GLN A 83 -17.51 -0.52 -20.99
N ALA A 84 -16.35 -0.17 -21.54
CA ALA A 84 -15.92 -0.57 -22.88
C ALA A 84 -15.48 -2.06 -22.99
N GLY A 85 -15.41 -2.80 -21.87
CA GLY A 85 -14.96 -4.20 -21.81
C GLY A 85 -13.42 -4.38 -21.78
N TYR A 86 -12.95 -5.62 -21.69
CA TYR A 86 -11.53 -6.00 -21.81
C TYR A 86 -11.18 -6.25 -23.29
N PHE A 87 -10.04 -5.74 -23.75
CA PHE A 87 -9.56 -5.95 -25.12
C PHE A 87 -8.05 -6.22 -25.17
N THR A 88 -7.62 -7.11 -26.07
CA THR A 88 -6.21 -7.43 -26.34
C THR A 88 -5.63 -6.51 -27.44
N ASP A 89 -4.31 -6.52 -27.64
CA ASP A 89 -3.71 -5.77 -28.76
C ASP A 89 -4.22 -6.25 -30.13
N GLU A 90 -4.51 -7.55 -30.25
CA GLU A 90 -5.05 -8.15 -31.47
C GLU A 90 -6.48 -7.66 -31.74
N ASP A 91 -7.28 -7.42 -30.71
CA ASP A 91 -8.62 -6.82 -30.83
C ASP A 91 -8.54 -5.39 -31.35
N VAL A 92 -7.61 -4.60 -30.82
CA VAL A 92 -7.39 -3.21 -31.26
C VAL A 92 -6.97 -3.19 -32.74
N GLU A 93 -6.03 -4.05 -33.16
CA GLU A 93 -5.67 -4.16 -34.57
C GLU A 93 -6.85 -4.56 -35.46
N ASN A 94 -7.71 -5.45 -34.98
CA ASN A 94 -8.90 -5.88 -35.72
C ASN A 94 -9.95 -4.77 -35.84
N TRP A 95 -10.14 -3.96 -34.78
CA TRP A 95 -11.00 -2.78 -34.83
C TRP A 95 -10.53 -1.79 -35.88
N ILE A 96 -9.21 -1.53 -35.91
CA ILE A 96 -8.58 -0.63 -36.87
C ILE A 96 -8.75 -1.16 -38.29
N LYS A 97 -8.44 -2.44 -38.54
CA LYS A 97 -8.54 -3.07 -39.87
C LYS A 97 -9.96 -3.09 -40.42
N LYS A 98 -10.96 -3.27 -39.54
CA LYS A 98 -12.38 -3.43 -39.93
C LYS A 98 -13.23 -2.18 -39.72
N ASN A 99 -12.66 -1.10 -39.18
CA ASN A 99 -13.36 0.11 -38.74
C ASN A 99 -14.58 -0.21 -37.86
N ASN A 100 -14.40 -1.07 -36.87
CA ASN A 100 -15.46 -1.60 -36.00
C ASN A 100 -15.08 -1.44 -34.52
N TYR A 101 -15.43 -0.28 -33.95
CA TYR A 101 -15.10 0.14 -32.59
C TYR A 101 -16.20 -0.26 -31.59
N PRO A 102 -15.92 -0.30 -30.27
CA PRO A 102 -16.92 -0.56 -29.23
C PRO A 102 -17.82 0.67 -29.04
N ASP A 103 -18.69 0.92 -30.00
CA ASP A 103 -19.65 2.00 -29.97
C ASP A 103 -20.87 1.60 -29.14
N GLY A 104 -21.41 2.56 -28.39
CA GLY A 104 -22.69 2.35 -27.74
C GLY A 104 -23.29 3.59 -27.14
N TRP A 105 -24.62 3.63 -27.10
CA TRP A 105 -25.35 4.75 -26.55
C TRP A 105 -26.50 4.33 -25.65
N ILE A 106 -26.84 5.24 -24.77
CA ILE A 106 -28.00 5.14 -23.90
C ILE A 106 -28.87 6.37 -24.10
N THR A 107 -30.17 6.12 -24.27
CA THR A 107 -31.18 7.13 -24.53
C THR A 107 -32.18 7.20 -23.38
N SER A 108 -32.47 8.42 -22.91
CA SER A 108 -33.47 8.65 -21.87
C SER A 108 -34.89 8.28 -22.35
N ALA A 109 -35.79 8.08 -21.39
CA ALA A 109 -37.22 8.18 -21.65
C ALA A 109 -37.58 9.58 -22.20
N PRO A 110 -38.72 9.76 -22.89
CA PRO A 110 -39.16 11.08 -23.32
C PRO A 110 -39.41 11.96 -22.10
N ILE A 111 -38.79 13.14 -22.10
CA ILE A 111 -38.93 14.18 -21.09
C ILE A 111 -39.86 15.24 -21.66
N ASP A 112 -40.92 15.58 -20.92
CA ASP A 112 -41.87 16.61 -21.33
C ASP A 112 -41.30 18.00 -21.03
N CYS A 113 -41.06 18.78 -22.07
CA CYS A 113 -40.62 20.17 -22.00
C CYS A 113 -41.73 21.15 -22.41
N SER A 114 -42.99 20.72 -22.44
CA SER A 114 -44.15 21.59 -22.74
C SER A 114 -44.22 22.75 -21.75
N GLY A 115 -44.46 23.97 -22.28
CA GLY A 115 -44.53 25.18 -21.47
C GLY A 115 -43.18 25.65 -20.90
N LYS A 116 -42.05 25.07 -21.34
CA LYS A 116 -40.70 25.55 -21.05
C LYS A 116 -40.21 26.37 -22.24
N GLU A 117 -40.14 27.69 -22.08
CA GLU A 117 -39.70 28.61 -23.13
C GLU A 117 -38.21 28.43 -23.48
N SER A 118 -37.46 27.84 -22.56
CA SER A 118 -36.05 27.50 -22.70
C SER A 118 -35.73 26.21 -21.95
N VAL A 119 -34.69 25.50 -22.40
CA VAL A 119 -34.25 24.22 -21.83
C VAL A 119 -32.73 24.15 -21.86
N VAL A 120 -32.12 23.93 -20.70
CA VAL A 120 -30.69 23.73 -20.52
C VAL A 120 -30.44 22.36 -19.89
N LEU A 121 -29.55 21.60 -20.52
CA LEU A 121 -29.04 20.33 -20.02
C LEU A 121 -27.79 20.58 -19.18
N LYS A 122 -27.80 20.11 -17.93
CA LYS A 122 -26.65 20.10 -17.03
C LYS A 122 -26.31 18.68 -16.62
N PHE A 123 -25.03 18.35 -16.51
CA PHE A 123 -24.58 17.09 -15.92
C PHE A 123 -23.13 17.21 -15.49
N GLN A 124 -22.70 16.35 -14.55
CA GLN A 124 -21.29 16.17 -14.23
C GLN A 124 -20.73 14.98 -15.01
N HIS A 125 -19.48 15.08 -15.45
CA HIS A 125 -18.79 13.93 -16.00
C HIS A 125 -17.30 13.93 -15.68
N THR A 126 -16.71 12.74 -15.67
CA THR A 126 -15.27 12.54 -15.75
C THR A 126 -15.00 11.46 -16.79
N PHE A 127 -13.92 11.60 -17.55
CA PHE A 127 -13.57 10.65 -18.58
C PHE A 127 -12.06 10.60 -18.74
N ARG A 128 -11.60 9.46 -19.24
CA ARG A 128 -10.23 9.29 -19.73
C ARG A 128 -10.28 8.60 -21.07
N TRP A 129 -9.50 9.09 -22.02
CA TRP A 129 -9.56 8.64 -23.39
C TRP A 129 -8.17 8.49 -24.03
N TRP A 130 -8.08 7.70 -25.09
CA TRP A 130 -6.83 7.41 -25.81
C TRP A 130 -7.09 7.55 -27.33
N ASP A 131 -6.14 8.16 -28.07
CA ASP A 131 -6.35 8.59 -29.46
C ASP A 131 -5.32 8.06 -30.47
N TYR A 132 -4.63 6.95 -30.16
CA TYR A 132 -3.63 6.43 -31.09
C TYR A 132 -4.24 6.04 -32.44
N HIS A 133 -5.49 5.54 -32.43
CA HIS A 133 -6.21 5.11 -33.63
C HIS A 133 -7.73 5.35 -33.50
N PRO A 134 -8.23 6.60 -33.50
CA PRO A 134 -9.66 6.87 -33.44
C PRO A 134 -10.39 6.44 -34.71
N GLY A 135 -11.64 6.01 -34.54
CA GLY A 135 -12.60 5.96 -35.63
C GLY A 135 -12.93 7.36 -36.18
N ASN A 136 -13.52 7.41 -37.37
CA ASN A 136 -13.91 8.70 -37.96
C ASN A 136 -15.04 9.36 -37.13
N GLY A 137 -14.80 10.59 -36.67
CA GLY A 137 -15.72 11.30 -35.76
C GLY A 137 -15.80 10.67 -34.37
N ALA A 138 -14.68 10.14 -33.87
CA ALA A 138 -14.59 9.59 -32.52
C ALA A 138 -14.77 10.69 -31.46
N GLY A 139 -15.50 10.38 -30.40
CA GLY A 139 -15.75 11.31 -29.30
C GLY A 139 -16.75 10.79 -28.27
N LEU A 140 -16.93 11.60 -27.22
CA LEU A 140 -17.97 11.41 -26.22
C LEU A 140 -19.07 12.42 -26.54
N TYR A 141 -20.20 11.94 -27.04
CA TYR A 141 -21.25 12.79 -27.54
C TYR A 141 -22.46 12.80 -26.62
N VAL A 142 -22.99 13.99 -26.37
CA VAL A 142 -24.32 14.16 -25.79
C VAL A 142 -25.25 14.67 -26.86
N GLY A 143 -26.43 14.07 -26.99
CA GLY A 143 -27.39 14.37 -28.04
C GLY A 143 -28.78 14.70 -27.53
N VAL A 144 -29.51 15.53 -28.28
CA VAL A 144 -30.92 15.84 -28.06
C VAL A 144 -31.76 15.54 -29.30
N SER A 145 -32.97 15.00 -29.10
CA SER A 145 -33.94 14.72 -30.17
C SER A 145 -35.37 14.92 -29.66
N THR A 146 -36.32 15.25 -30.55
CA THR A 146 -37.76 15.32 -30.24
C THR A 146 -38.58 14.15 -30.78
N ASP A 147 -37.99 13.37 -31.69
CA ASP A 147 -38.62 12.22 -32.34
C ASP A 147 -37.87 10.90 -32.10
N ASN A 148 -36.74 10.95 -31.37
CA ASN A 148 -35.83 9.84 -31.11
C ASN A 148 -35.17 9.25 -32.37
N VAL A 149 -35.19 9.99 -33.50
CA VAL A 149 -34.63 9.57 -34.80
C VAL A 149 -33.58 10.56 -35.27
N HIS A 150 -33.89 11.86 -35.24
CA HIS A 150 -32.99 12.92 -35.67
C HIS A 150 -32.34 13.57 -34.46
N TRP A 151 -31.00 13.61 -34.45
CA TRP A 151 -30.21 14.02 -33.28
C TRP A 151 -29.35 15.23 -33.59
N GLN A 152 -29.38 16.20 -32.69
CA GLN A 152 -28.30 17.18 -32.56
C GLN A 152 -27.32 16.70 -31.49
N GLU A 153 -26.02 16.71 -31.79
CA GLU A 153 -24.99 16.22 -30.87
C GLU A 153 -23.90 17.25 -30.60
N TRP A 154 -23.26 17.12 -29.42
CA TRP A 154 -22.10 17.88 -29.00
C TRP A 154 -21.05 16.93 -28.46
N ASP A 155 -19.80 17.09 -28.90
CA ASP A 155 -18.66 16.38 -28.32
C ASP A 155 -18.27 17.07 -27.00
N VAL A 156 -18.46 16.37 -25.89
CA VAL A 156 -18.28 16.93 -24.55
C VAL A 156 -16.85 16.78 -24.04
N ARG A 157 -15.92 16.26 -24.86
CA ARG A 157 -14.48 16.26 -24.49
C ARG A 157 -13.89 17.67 -24.39
N ASN A 158 -14.54 18.68 -24.99
CA ASN A 158 -14.12 20.09 -24.96
C ASN A 158 -12.65 20.32 -25.36
N GLY A 159 -12.11 19.49 -26.26
CA GLY A 159 -10.72 19.56 -26.72
C GLY A 159 -9.68 19.15 -25.67
N ALA A 160 -10.06 18.41 -24.63
CA ALA A 160 -9.11 17.75 -23.74
C ALA A 160 -8.14 16.88 -24.56
N LYS A 161 -6.83 16.95 -24.26
CA LYS A 161 -5.82 16.19 -24.99
C LYS A 161 -5.97 14.69 -24.72
N GLU A 162 -5.42 13.85 -25.59
CA GLU A 162 -5.37 12.40 -25.38
C GLU A 162 -4.70 12.05 -24.04
N ALA A 163 -5.10 10.92 -23.45
CA ALA A 163 -4.60 10.42 -22.16
C ALA A 163 -4.71 11.41 -20.98
N THR A 164 -5.48 12.50 -21.12
CA THR A 164 -5.77 13.42 -20.02
C THR A 164 -6.61 12.68 -18.99
N ASP A 165 -6.06 12.57 -17.78
CA ASP A 165 -6.82 12.13 -16.63
C ASP A 165 -7.59 13.33 -16.05
N MET A 166 -8.91 13.26 -16.05
CA MET A 166 -9.77 14.32 -15.51
C MET A 166 -9.94 14.08 -14.01
N LEU A 167 -8.88 14.36 -13.23
CA LEU A 167 -8.81 14.18 -11.77
C LEU A 167 -9.90 14.94 -10.99
N VAL A 168 -10.47 15.98 -11.61
CA VAL A 168 -11.61 16.75 -11.11
C VAL A 168 -12.77 16.60 -12.10
N PRO A 169 -13.98 16.17 -11.64
CA PRO A 169 -15.16 16.13 -12.49
C PRO A 169 -15.48 17.50 -13.10
N VAL A 170 -15.86 17.50 -14.37
CA VAL A 170 -16.30 18.71 -15.06
C VAL A 170 -17.83 18.76 -15.04
N THR A 171 -18.36 19.96 -14.80
CA THR A 171 -19.79 20.24 -14.97
C THR A 171 -20.01 20.76 -16.37
N GLU A 172 -20.78 20.04 -17.17
CA GLU A 172 -21.18 20.44 -18.51
C GLU A 172 -22.55 21.11 -18.48
N GLU A 173 -22.69 22.18 -19.26
CA GLU A 173 -23.92 22.93 -19.44
C GLU A 173 -24.14 23.23 -20.93
N ILE A 174 -25.26 22.73 -21.47
CA ILE A 174 -25.60 22.81 -22.89
C ILE A 174 -27.00 23.40 -23.03
N ASN A 175 -27.11 24.56 -23.68
CA ASN A 175 -28.40 25.16 -24.02
C ASN A 175 -29.02 24.41 -25.22
N ILE A 176 -30.04 23.61 -24.94
CA ILE A 176 -30.76 22.79 -25.92
C ILE A 176 -32.12 23.39 -26.32
N SER A 177 -32.39 24.64 -25.93
CA SER A 177 -33.69 25.31 -26.13
C SER A 177 -34.18 25.27 -27.58
N LYS A 178 -33.26 25.42 -28.55
CA LYS A 178 -33.61 25.36 -29.99
C LYS A 178 -34.34 24.08 -30.40
N TRP A 179 -34.08 22.97 -29.72
CA TRP A 179 -34.69 21.67 -30.00
C TRP A 179 -35.73 21.26 -28.97
N ALA A 180 -35.52 21.63 -27.70
CA ALA A 180 -36.30 21.12 -26.58
C ALA A 180 -37.38 22.08 -26.07
N ALA A 181 -37.30 23.39 -26.35
CA ALA A 181 -38.27 24.36 -25.82
C ALA A 181 -39.68 24.07 -26.33
N ASN A 182 -40.63 24.04 -25.40
CA ASN A 182 -42.04 23.69 -25.61
C ASN A 182 -42.29 22.33 -26.28
N ALA A 183 -41.28 21.46 -26.38
CA ALA A 183 -41.42 20.17 -27.02
C ALA A 183 -42.11 19.18 -26.05
N PRO A 184 -43.18 18.49 -26.48
CA PRO A 184 -43.89 17.54 -25.62
C PRO A 184 -43.10 16.25 -25.37
N LYS A 185 -42.05 16.01 -26.15
CA LYS A 185 -41.13 14.88 -26.01
C LYS A 185 -39.71 15.34 -26.36
N VAL A 186 -38.79 15.17 -25.42
CA VAL A 186 -37.36 15.41 -25.60
C VAL A 186 -36.61 14.18 -25.11
N TYR A 187 -35.69 13.68 -25.92
CA TYR A 187 -34.84 12.53 -25.61
C TYR A 187 -33.41 13.03 -25.47
N LEU A 188 -32.71 12.55 -24.45
CA LEU A 188 -31.28 12.77 -24.25
C LEU A 188 -30.54 11.49 -24.63
N ARG A 189 -29.39 11.61 -25.29
CA ARG A 189 -28.51 10.48 -25.62
C ARG A 189 -27.10 10.74 -25.12
N PHE A 190 -26.52 9.75 -24.47
CA PHE A 190 -25.08 9.71 -24.17
C PHE A 190 -24.46 8.65 -25.07
N TYR A 191 -23.54 9.05 -25.93
CA TYR A 191 -23.01 8.23 -27.00
C TYR A 191 -21.48 8.18 -26.96
N TRP A 192 -20.97 6.98 -26.71
CA TRP A 192 -19.56 6.65 -26.90
C TRP A 192 -19.33 6.20 -28.34
N LYS A 193 -18.48 6.92 -29.08
CA LYS A 193 -18.31 6.69 -30.52
C LYS A 193 -16.84 6.66 -30.92
N GLY A 194 -16.41 5.62 -31.62
CA GLY A 194 -15.12 5.51 -32.30
C GLY A 194 -13.89 5.59 -31.39
N LEU A 195 -14.07 5.50 -30.07
CA LEU A 195 -13.02 5.75 -29.10
C LEU A 195 -12.44 4.46 -28.53
N GLN A 196 -11.11 4.44 -28.42
CA GLN A 196 -10.37 3.61 -27.49
C GLN A 196 -10.28 4.33 -26.14
N ALA A 197 -11.41 4.73 -25.56
CA ALA A 197 -11.42 5.41 -24.27
C ALA A 197 -11.51 4.41 -23.11
N TRP A 198 -11.10 4.85 -21.93
CA TRP A 198 -10.94 3.98 -20.76
C TRP A 198 -12.24 3.91 -19.96
N TYR A 199 -12.80 5.07 -19.66
CA TYR A 199 -14.08 5.21 -18.98
C TYR A 199 -14.71 6.56 -19.33
N TRP A 200 -16.04 6.62 -19.21
CA TRP A 200 -16.81 7.85 -19.18
C TRP A 200 -17.89 7.70 -18.12
N MET A 201 -17.76 8.51 -17.08
CA MET A 201 -18.69 8.58 -15.95
C MET A 201 -19.54 9.83 -16.11
N VAL A 202 -20.84 9.69 -15.90
CA VAL A 202 -21.84 10.76 -15.99
C VAL A 202 -22.73 10.70 -14.76
N ASP A 203 -22.94 11.84 -14.11
CA ASP A 203 -23.81 11.96 -12.94
C ASP A 203 -24.58 13.29 -12.94
N ASP A 204 -25.56 13.42 -12.04
CA ASP A 204 -26.36 14.63 -11.81
C ASP A 204 -26.94 15.27 -13.08
N ILE A 205 -27.65 14.46 -13.89
CA ILE A 205 -28.29 14.95 -15.12
C ILE A 205 -29.53 15.77 -14.77
N GLU A 206 -29.59 17.01 -15.23
CA GLU A 206 -30.67 17.94 -14.94
C GLU A 206 -31.14 18.67 -16.21
N LEU A 207 -32.46 18.86 -16.37
CA LEU A 207 -33.01 19.88 -17.26
C LEU A 207 -33.59 21.03 -16.45
N THR A 208 -33.14 22.23 -16.79
CA THR A 208 -33.55 23.50 -16.18
C THR A 208 -34.07 24.43 -17.28
N GLN A 209 -34.82 25.48 -16.93
CA GLN A 209 -35.07 26.55 -17.91
C GLN A 209 -33.79 27.35 -18.08
N ALA A 210 -33.45 27.78 -19.29
CA ALA A 210 -32.33 28.69 -19.44
C ALA A 210 -32.65 29.97 -18.69
N ASN A 211 -31.68 30.41 -17.90
CA ASN A 211 -31.62 31.78 -17.48
C ASN A 211 -31.68 32.69 -18.72
N LYS A 212 -32.28 33.87 -18.60
CA LYS A 212 -32.37 34.77 -19.76
C LYS A 212 -31.00 35.33 -20.10
N LYS A 213 -30.29 35.82 -19.09
CA LYS A 213 -28.94 36.38 -19.20
C LYS A 213 -27.98 35.66 -18.26
N ASP A 214 -26.99 34.99 -18.84
CA ASP A 214 -26.00 34.22 -18.08
C ASP A 214 -24.73 34.06 -18.93
N VAL A 215 -23.61 34.58 -18.44
CA VAL A 215 -22.30 34.35 -19.06
C VAL A 215 -21.34 33.80 -18.02
N GLY A 216 -20.96 32.54 -18.20
CA GLY A 216 -20.01 31.87 -17.31
C GLY A 216 -18.59 31.81 -17.88
N ILE A 217 -17.61 31.64 -17.00
CA ILE A 217 -16.23 31.30 -17.37
C ILE A 217 -16.13 29.78 -17.53
N VAL A 218 -15.58 29.32 -18.65
CA VAL A 218 -15.46 27.90 -18.97
C VAL A 218 -14.14 27.32 -18.46
N ARG A 219 -13.00 27.95 -18.81
CA ARG A 219 -11.66 27.50 -18.41
C ARG A 219 -10.59 28.54 -18.67
N LEU A 220 -9.44 28.34 -18.04
CA LEU A 220 -8.17 28.96 -18.41
C LEU A 220 -7.61 28.28 -19.66
N LEU A 221 -7.16 29.08 -20.61
CA LEU A 221 -6.55 28.62 -21.87
C LEU A 221 -5.03 28.83 -21.88
N SER A 222 -4.54 29.78 -21.10
CA SER A 222 -3.13 30.20 -21.15
C SER A 222 -2.15 29.30 -20.41
N HIS A 223 -2.60 28.59 -19.38
CA HIS A 223 -1.72 27.87 -18.44
C HIS A 223 -2.40 26.60 -17.91
N SER A 224 -1.58 25.66 -17.42
CA SER A 224 -2.01 24.50 -16.65
C SER A 224 -1.82 24.76 -15.14
N GLU A 225 -2.33 23.90 -14.27
CA GLU A 225 -2.13 24.07 -12.81
C GLU A 225 -0.66 23.94 -12.39
N ASN A 226 0.09 23.13 -13.12
CA ASN A 226 1.47 22.78 -12.87
C ASN A 226 2.23 22.57 -14.19
N GLY A 227 3.57 22.51 -14.11
CA GLY A 227 4.42 22.30 -15.28
C GLY A 227 4.55 23.50 -16.22
N ASN A 228 4.17 24.70 -15.77
CA ASN A 228 4.29 25.91 -16.59
C ASN A 228 5.73 26.40 -16.61
N VAL A 229 6.14 27.08 -17.68
CA VAL A 229 7.35 27.91 -17.67
C VAL A 229 6.89 29.36 -17.54
N LEU A 230 6.87 29.88 -16.31
CA LEU A 230 6.36 31.22 -16.05
C LEU A 230 7.41 32.28 -16.41
N THR A 231 7.07 33.18 -17.33
CA THR A 231 8.00 34.19 -17.87
C THR A 231 7.64 35.61 -17.43
N THR A 232 8.44 36.58 -17.88
CA THR A 232 8.22 38.02 -17.66
C THR A 232 7.10 38.61 -18.54
N SER A 233 6.51 37.83 -19.45
CA SER A 233 5.56 38.33 -20.44
C SER A 233 4.47 37.30 -20.76
N GLU A 234 3.68 36.95 -19.76
CA GLU A 234 2.56 36.01 -19.88
C GLU A 234 1.28 36.68 -20.36
N LYS A 235 0.53 36.01 -21.24
CA LYS A 235 -0.82 36.43 -21.64
C LYS A 235 -1.86 35.53 -21.03
N LEU A 236 -2.56 36.03 -20.01
CA LEU A 236 -3.71 35.32 -19.45
C LEU A 236 -4.85 35.27 -20.47
N ARG A 237 -5.44 34.09 -20.63
CA ARG A 237 -6.50 33.84 -21.60
C ARG A 237 -7.54 32.93 -20.99
N VAL A 238 -8.79 33.34 -20.98
CA VAL A 238 -9.92 32.52 -20.52
C VAL A 238 -10.98 32.43 -21.61
N SER A 239 -11.67 31.30 -21.67
CA SER A 239 -12.88 31.20 -22.49
C SER A 239 -14.11 31.47 -21.63
N ILE A 240 -15.01 32.31 -22.12
CA ILE A 240 -16.34 32.57 -21.56
C ILE A 240 -17.41 32.00 -22.48
N ARG A 241 -18.58 31.65 -21.94
CA ARG A 241 -19.73 31.12 -22.70
C ARG A 241 -21.00 31.84 -22.28
N ASN A 242 -21.83 32.23 -23.25
CA ASN A 242 -23.21 32.63 -22.95
C ASN A 242 -24.05 31.37 -22.69
N ASN A 243 -24.39 31.11 -21.44
CA ASN A 243 -25.22 29.98 -21.01
C ASN A 243 -26.72 30.33 -21.06
N GLY A 244 -27.05 31.62 -21.15
CA GLY A 244 -28.43 32.11 -21.21
C GLY A 244 -29.11 31.89 -22.56
N SER A 245 -30.43 32.04 -22.59
CA SER A 245 -31.21 31.95 -23.84
C SER A 245 -31.19 33.22 -24.68
N GLU A 246 -30.93 34.39 -24.07
CA GLU A 246 -30.88 35.66 -24.81
C GLU A 246 -29.49 35.91 -25.39
N THR A 247 -29.43 36.65 -26.50
CA THR A 247 -28.15 37.15 -27.03
C THR A 247 -27.67 38.31 -26.15
N ILE A 248 -26.45 38.22 -25.64
CA ILE A 248 -25.84 39.32 -24.88
C ILE A 248 -25.33 40.36 -25.85
N ALA A 249 -26.00 41.51 -25.87
CA ALA A 249 -25.67 42.66 -26.72
C ALA A 249 -25.29 43.90 -25.90
N GLU A 250 -25.01 43.74 -24.61
CA GLU A 250 -24.61 44.82 -23.70
C GLU A 250 -23.15 44.69 -23.28
N LYS A 251 -22.58 45.79 -22.78
CA LYS A 251 -21.22 45.78 -22.25
C LYS A 251 -21.21 45.05 -20.92
N PHE A 252 -20.23 44.16 -20.76
CA PHE A 252 -19.92 43.53 -19.48
C PHE A 252 -18.41 43.48 -19.31
N SER A 253 -17.94 43.13 -18.11
CA SER A 253 -16.50 43.06 -17.85
C SER A 253 -16.07 41.70 -17.35
N VAL A 254 -14.85 41.31 -17.71
CA VAL A 254 -14.15 40.16 -17.15
C VAL A 254 -12.92 40.68 -16.42
N THR A 255 -12.91 40.56 -15.11
CA THR A 255 -11.78 40.97 -14.26
C THR A 255 -10.86 39.77 -14.04
N ALA A 256 -9.56 39.95 -14.31
CA ALA A 256 -8.52 39.03 -13.88
C ALA A 256 -7.84 39.58 -12.63
N LYS A 257 -7.78 38.76 -11.58
CA LYS A 257 -6.93 38.96 -10.41
C LYS A 257 -5.78 37.97 -10.42
N VAL A 258 -4.64 38.43 -9.96
CA VAL A 258 -3.46 37.62 -9.73
C VAL A 258 -3.11 37.73 -8.25
N ASN A 259 -3.16 36.60 -7.57
CA ASN A 259 -3.29 36.46 -6.12
C ASN A 259 -4.49 37.28 -5.62
N VAL A 260 -4.25 38.22 -4.71
CA VAL A 260 -5.30 39.09 -4.16
C VAL A 260 -5.45 40.42 -4.90
N THR A 261 -4.65 40.67 -5.95
CA THR A 261 -4.58 41.97 -6.64
C THR A 261 -5.33 41.90 -7.97
N VAL A 262 -6.19 42.89 -8.24
CA VAL A 262 -6.78 43.06 -9.57
C VAL A 262 -5.68 43.42 -10.55
N PHE A 263 -5.40 42.53 -11.50
CA PHE A 263 -4.44 42.75 -12.56
C PHE A 263 -5.05 43.62 -13.65
N GLU A 264 -6.21 43.22 -14.16
CA GLU A 264 -6.85 43.91 -15.26
C GLU A 264 -8.36 43.66 -15.27
N ASN A 265 -9.13 44.67 -15.72
CA ASN A 265 -10.54 44.53 -16.00
C ASN A 265 -10.80 44.74 -17.50
N GLN A 266 -11.07 43.66 -18.22
CA GLN A 266 -11.35 43.68 -19.66
C GLN A 266 -12.83 43.98 -19.90
N THR A 267 -13.13 45.03 -20.68
CA THR A 267 -14.51 45.35 -21.07
C THR A 267 -14.85 44.65 -22.38
N ILE A 268 -15.87 43.79 -22.36
CA ILE A 268 -16.37 43.10 -23.54
C ILE A 268 -17.48 43.94 -24.16
N ASP A 269 -17.21 44.56 -25.32
CA ASP A 269 -18.20 45.34 -26.05
C ASP A 269 -19.09 44.44 -26.92
N ALA A 270 -20.03 43.75 -26.29
CA ALA A 270 -20.96 42.88 -27.00
C ALA A 270 -21.98 43.66 -27.87
N LYS A 271 -21.98 45.00 -27.86
CA LYS A 271 -22.78 45.78 -28.83
C LYS A 271 -22.20 45.67 -30.23
N GLN A 272 -20.87 45.64 -30.36
CA GLN A 272 -20.20 45.54 -31.66
C GLN A 272 -20.16 44.10 -32.17
N ASN A 273 -20.06 43.14 -31.25
CA ASN A 273 -20.07 41.72 -31.56
C ASN A 273 -20.92 40.96 -30.52
N PRO A 274 -22.24 40.83 -30.73
CA PRO A 274 -23.14 40.16 -29.79
C PRO A 274 -22.71 38.73 -29.49
N LEU A 275 -22.80 38.31 -28.22
CA LEU A 275 -22.47 36.96 -27.79
C LEU A 275 -23.75 36.12 -27.82
N LYS A 276 -23.90 35.27 -28.83
CA LYS A 276 -25.12 34.46 -29.03
C LYS A 276 -25.22 33.37 -27.96
N SER A 277 -26.44 32.91 -27.69
CA SER A 277 -26.67 31.76 -26.79
C SER A 277 -25.81 30.56 -27.22
N GLY A 278 -25.04 30.00 -26.28
CA GLY A 278 -24.12 28.89 -26.48
C GLY A 278 -22.77 29.26 -27.12
N GLU A 279 -22.57 30.51 -27.55
CA GLU A 279 -21.30 30.96 -28.13
C GLU A 279 -20.19 31.00 -27.06
N VAL A 280 -19.04 30.42 -27.40
CA VAL A 280 -17.82 30.51 -26.59
C VAL A 280 -16.92 31.58 -27.18
N ARG A 281 -16.38 32.46 -26.34
CA ARG A 281 -15.47 33.54 -26.72
C ARG A 281 -14.23 33.54 -25.86
N GLU A 282 -13.08 33.74 -26.50
CA GLU A 282 -11.81 33.95 -25.80
C GLU A 282 -11.71 35.41 -25.32
N VAL A 283 -11.33 35.59 -24.07
CA VAL A 283 -10.94 36.87 -23.48
C VAL A 283 -9.45 36.84 -23.23
N VAL A 284 -8.74 37.77 -23.87
CA VAL A 284 -7.29 37.90 -23.80
C VAL A 284 -6.96 39.14 -22.98
N PHE A 285 -6.14 38.97 -21.95
CA PHE A 285 -5.64 40.05 -21.12
C PHE A 285 -4.29 40.57 -21.64
N SER A 286 -3.90 41.74 -21.15
CA SER A 286 -2.57 42.30 -21.35
C SER A 286 -1.47 41.42 -20.73
N THR A 287 -0.22 41.67 -21.12
CA THR A 287 0.92 40.88 -20.66
C THR A 287 1.26 41.17 -19.19
N ILE A 288 1.53 40.12 -18.41
CA ILE A 288 1.94 40.21 -17.00
C ILE A 288 3.24 39.45 -16.75
N ASP A 289 4.07 39.93 -15.82
CA ASP A 289 5.23 39.20 -15.32
C ASP A 289 4.81 38.18 -14.25
N LEU A 290 4.92 36.89 -14.58
CA LEU A 290 4.71 35.78 -13.62
C LEU A 290 6.03 35.09 -13.24
N SER A 291 7.19 35.63 -13.58
CA SER A 291 8.49 35.01 -13.27
C SER A 291 8.94 35.18 -11.81
N GLN A 292 8.30 36.07 -11.06
CA GLN A 292 8.76 36.52 -9.74
C GLN A 292 8.42 35.57 -8.57
N ALA A 293 7.54 34.60 -8.78
CA ALA A 293 7.04 33.72 -7.73
C ALA A 293 6.91 32.27 -8.23
N PRO A 294 7.02 31.28 -7.32
CA PRO A 294 6.86 29.87 -7.67
C PRO A 294 5.46 29.50 -8.18
N LEU A 295 4.45 30.25 -7.74
CA LEU A 295 3.05 30.01 -8.05
C LEU A 295 2.23 31.30 -7.94
N TYR A 296 1.08 31.28 -8.60
CA TYR A 296 0.08 32.33 -8.57
C TYR A 296 -1.32 31.74 -8.48
N GLN A 297 -2.19 32.36 -7.69
CA GLN A 297 -3.62 32.13 -7.77
C GLN A 297 -4.22 33.09 -8.79
N LEU A 298 -4.81 32.58 -9.85
CA LEU A 298 -5.54 33.36 -10.84
C LEU A 298 -7.03 33.32 -10.50
N ASP A 299 -7.66 34.48 -10.38
CA ASP A 299 -9.08 34.59 -10.09
C ASP A 299 -9.75 35.48 -11.15
N PHE A 300 -10.52 34.85 -12.03
CA PHE A 300 -11.26 35.51 -13.08
C PHE A 300 -12.72 35.67 -12.67
N ASN A 301 -13.29 36.86 -12.86
CA ASN A 301 -14.66 37.17 -12.47
C ASN A 301 -15.39 37.90 -13.60
N ILE A 302 -16.59 37.45 -13.94
CA ILE A 302 -17.49 38.14 -14.85
C ILE A 302 -18.40 39.06 -14.05
N GLN A 303 -18.60 40.27 -14.57
CA GLN A 303 -19.61 41.21 -14.09
C GLN A 303 -20.50 41.62 -15.27
N LEU A 304 -21.61 40.91 -15.42
CA LEU A 304 -22.69 41.21 -16.35
C LEU A 304 -23.92 41.70 -15.56
N ALA A 305 -24.54 42.79 -16.01
CA ALA A 305 -25.73 43.32 -15.35
C ALA A 305 -26.94 42.41 -15.60
N GLY A 306 -27.60 42.00 -14.52
CA GLY A 306 -28.73 41.07 -14.60
C GLY A 306 -28.32 39.63 -14.93
N ASP A 307 -27.06 39.25 -14.69
CA ASP A 307 -26.62 37.87 -14.75
C ASP A 307 -27.34 37.02 -13.69
N GLU A 308 -27.92 35.90 -14.12
CA GLU A 308 -28.80 35.08 -13.31
C GLU A 308 -28.09 33.87 -12.65
N THR A 309 -26.81 33.58 -12.99
CA THR A 309 -26.01 32.50 -12.38
C THR A 309 -24.67 32.98 -11.82
N PRO A 310 -24.66 33.66 -10.65
CA PRO A 310 -23.41 34.15 -10.07
C PRO A 310 -22.32 33.09 -9.80
N ALA A 311 -22.69 31.81 -9.69
CA ALA A 311 -21.78 30.72 -9.36
C ALA A 311 -20.82 30.34 -10.50
N ASN A 312 -21.16 30.57 -11.77
CA ASN A 312 -20.30 30.27 -12.93
C ASN A 312 -19.50 31.51 -13.39
N ASN A 313 -19.71 32.65 -12.75
CA ASN A 313 -19.02 33.91 -13.07
C ASN A 313 -17.58 33.94 -12.60
N GLN A 314 -17.18 33.02 -11.70
CA GLN A 314 -15.85 32.98 -11.11
C GLN A 314 -15.10 31.70 -11.50
N LEU A 315 -13.85 31.87 -11.93
CA LEU A 315 -12.88 30.78 -12.07
C LEU A 315 -11.65 31.12 -11.23
N VAL A 316 -11.39 30.30 -10.21
CA VAL A 316 -10.15 30.38 -9.42
C VAL A 316 -9.26 29.19 -9.78
N GLN A 317 -8.03 29.46 -10.19
CA GLN A 317 -7.06 28.42 -10.55
C GLN A 317 -5.68 28.77 -10.01
N THR A 318 -5.01 27.82 -9.37
CA THR A 318 -3.61 27.98 -8.97
C THR A 318 -2.72 27.45 -10.09
N ILE A 319 -1.76 28.27 -10.54
CA ILE A 319 -0.75 27.87 -11.50
C ILE A 319 0.63 27.90 -10.85
N SER A 320 1.47 26.93 -11.17
CA SER A 320 2.82 26.80 -10.62
C SER A 320 3.85 26.56 -11.71
N ASN A 321 5.07 27.03 -11.45
CA ASN A 321 6.22 26.80 -12.32
C ASN A 321 6.60 25.31 -12.33
N GLU A 322 7.19 24.84 -13.42
CA GLU A 322 7.64 23.45 -13.56
C GLU A 322 8.66 23.10 -12.48
N LYS A 323 9.58 24.04 -12.21
CA LYS A 323 10.60 23.90 -11.17
C LYS A 323 10.93 25.25 -10.53
N THR A 324 10.88 25.29 -9.20
CA THR A 324 11.38 26.37 -8.36
C THR A 324 12.36 25.80 -7.34
N VAL A 325 13.46 26.53 -7.08
CA VAL A 325 14.47 26.15 -6.09
C VAL A 325 14.29 27.00 -4.84
N LEU A 326 14.36 26.38 -3.66
CA LEU A 326 14.23 27.06 -2.39
C LEU A 326 15.35 28.09 -2.21
N GLY A 327 14.97 29.33 -1.93
CA GLY A 327 15.87 30.47 -1.86
C GLY A 327 16.51 30.69 -0.49
N LYS A 328 16.87 31.94 -0.23
CA LYS A 328 17.39 32.39 1.07
C LYS A 328 16.27 32.46 2.12
N LEU A 329 16.62 32.23 3.38
CA LEU A 329 15.75 32.48 4.51
C LEU A 329 15.43 33.98 4.61
N THR A 330 14.15 34.33 4.58
CA THR A 330 13.64 35.70 4.73
C THR A 330 13.11 35.97 6.13
N LYS A 331 12.49 34.97 6.76
CA LYS A 331 11.95 35.06 8.12
C LYS A 331 11.96 33.68 8.78
N TRP A 332 12.11 33.63 10.10
CA TRP A 332 11.84 32.42 10.87
C TRP A 332 11.33 32.78 12.28
N GLU A 333 10.65 31.83 12.91
CA GLU A 333 10.18 31.92 14.29
C GLU A 333 10.27 30.57 15.01
N LYS A 334 10.46 30.62 16.32
CA LYS A 334 10.52 29.43 17.17
C LYS A 334 9.10 28.94 17.49
N LEU A 335 8.90 27.63 17.39
CA LEU A 335 7.70 26.93 17.83
C LEU A 335 8.00 26.14 19.12
N SER A 336 6.97 25.57 19.75
CA SER A 336 7.13 24.74 20.95
C SER A 336 7.97 23.48 20.69
N ASN A 337 7.85 22.90 19.51
CA ASN A 337 8.53 21.65 19.12
C ASN A 337 9.42 21.81 17.87
N GLY A 338 9.87 23.03 17.55
CA GLY A 338 10.69 23.25 16.35
C GLY A 338 10.71 24.70 15.88
N ILE A 339 10.67 24.92 14.57
CA ILE A 339 10.65 26.25 13.95
C ILE A 339 9.73 26.30 12.73
N GLU A 340 9.25 27.50 12.42
CA GLU A 340 8.65 27.86 11.12
C GLU A 340 9.55 28.88 10.42
N MET A 341 9.70 28.75 9.11
CA MET A 341 10.63 29.48 8.26
C MET A 341 9.94 29.94 6.98
N GLN A 342 10.48 30.98 6.35
CA GLN A 342 9.99 31.52 5.08
C GLN A 342 11.15 31.79 4.13
N SER A 343 10.92 31.57 2.84
CA SER A 343 11.77 31.99 1.73
C SER A 343 10.89 32.67 0.68
N GLY A 344 10.75 33.99 0.79
CA GLY A 344 9.74 34.72 0.02
C GLY A 344 8.34 34.35 0.51
N MET A 345 7.47 33.86 -0.38
CA MET A 345 6.12 33.40 -0.02
C MET A 345 6.07 31.95 0.47
N THR A 346 7.06 31.13 0.10
CA THR A 346 7.13 29.72 0.50
C THR A 346 7.40 29.61 1.99
N LYS A 347 6.62 28.77 2.68
CA LYS A 347 6.80 28.48 4.11
C LYS A 347 7.29 27.07 4.36
N LEU A 348 8.07 26.90 5.42
CA LEU A 348 8.63 25.62 5.84
C LEU A 348 8.49 25.44 7.36
N LYS A 349 8.19 24.23 7.80
CA LYS A 349 8.24 23.84 9.21
C LYS A 349 9.27 22.74 9.39
N VAL A 350 10.03 22.85 10.48
CA VAL A 350 10.80 21.73 11.03
C VAL A 350 10.23 21.43 12.41
N LEU A 351 9.62 20.26 12.57
CA LEU A 351 8.91 19.86 13.79
C LEU A 351 9.51 18.57 14.33
N PHE A 352 9.93 18.56 15.59
CA PHE A 352 10.36 17.37 16.30
C PHE A 352 9.17 16.79 17.06
N TYR A 353 8.93 15.49 16.88
CA TYR A 353 7.93 14.74 17.63
C TYR A 353 8.57 13.98 18.80
N LYS A 354 9.80 13.51 18.60
CA LYS A 354 10.70 12.92 19.60
C LYS A 354 12.11 13.49 19.41
N ASP A 355 13.04 13.13 20.29
CA ASP A 355 14.44 13.53 20.13
C ASP A 355 15.07 12.97 18.83
N ASP A 356 14.58 11.82 18.35
CA ASP A 356 15.04 11.03 17.20
C ASP A 356 14.11 11.09 15.97
N ILE A 357 12.91 11.68 16.09
CA ILE A 357 11.94 11.80 14.99
C ILE A 357 11.59 13.27 14.74
N PHE A 358 11.88 13.75 13.53
CA PHE A 358 11.49 15.09 13.08
C PHE A 358 10.92 15.10 11.67
N ARG A 359 10.17 16.16 11.35
CA ARG A 359 9.47 16.35 10.08
C ARG A 359 9.88 17.67 9.45
N VAL A 360 10.16 17.63 8.15
CA VAL A 360 10.35 18.82 7.32
C VAL A 360 9.16 18.94 6.39
N LEU A 361 8.42 20.04 6.52
CA LEU A 361 7.20 20.31 5.76
C LEU A 361 7.34 21.64 5.00
N LEU A 362 7.43 21.60 3.68
CA LEU A 362 7.46 22.76 2.78
C LEU A 362 6.10 22.91 2.11
N SER A 363 5.53 24.11 2.22
CA SER A 363 4.35 24.54 1.49
C SER A 363 4.75 25.66 0.51
N PRO A 364 4.63 25.43 -0.81
CA PRO A 364 4.98 26.42 -1.83
C PRO A 364 4.25 27.76 -1.67
N ASP A 365 2.95 27.71 -1.32
CA ASP A 365 2.02 28.84 -1.23
C ASP A 365 1.87 29.39 0.20
N GLY A 366 2.48 28.74 1.17
CA GLY A 366 2.40 29.07 2.59
C GLY A 366 1.19 28.48 3.31
N ASN A 367 0.34 27.71 2.62
CA ASN A 367 -0.75 26.94 3.20
C ASN A 367 -0.33 25.47 3.38
N TYR A 368 -0.24 25.02 4.63
CA TYR A 368 0.09 23.64 4.93
C TYR A 368 -1.10 22.72 4.67
N THR A 369 -0.93 21.75 3.78
CA THR A 369 -1.92 20.69 3.50
C THR A 369 -1.41 19.32 3.96
N ASN A 370 -2.34 18.40 4.23
CA ASN A 370 -2.04 17.02 4.57
C ASN A 370 -2.96 16.06 3.78
N PRO A 371 -2.75 15.90 2.46
CA PRO A 371 -3.57 15.02 1.62
C PRO A 371 -3.52 13.54 2.05
N ALA A 372 -2.41 13.10 2.67
CA ALA A 372 -2.29 11.76 3.24
C ALA A 372 -3.09 11.55 4.54
N GLY A 373 -3.64 12.64 5.12
CA GLY A 373 -4.40 12.60 6.36
C GLY A 373 -3.65 11.86 7.48
N ASN A 374 -4.38 11.00 8.19
CA ASN A 374 -3.84 10.06 9.17
C ASN A 374 -3.86 8.62 8.63
N ASP A 375 -3.69 8.45 7.32
CA ASP A 375 -3.70 7.12 6.71
C ASP A 375 -2.31 6.48 6.75
N ILE A 376 -1.25 7.25 6.48
CA ILE A 376 0.14 6.76 6.55
C ILE A 376 0.68 6.90 7.98
N VAL A 377 0.83 8.14 8.44
CA VAL A 377 1.24 8.48 9.82
C VAL A 377 0.01 8.55 10.70
N ILE A 378 -0.11 7.61 11.64
CA ILE A 378 -1.29 7.45 12.50
C ILE A 378 -1.07 7.97 13.93
N ASP A 379 0.20 8.21 14.31
CA ASP A 379 0.58 8.86 15.56
C ASP A 379 1.45 10.07 15.28
N ASP A 380 0.87 11.25 15.48
CA ASP A 380 1.54 12.56 15.37
C ASP A 380 1.68 13.24 16.75
N LYS A 381 1.61 12.46 17.84
CA LYS A 381 1.80 13.00 19.19
C LYS A 381 3.22 13.55 19.38
N ILE A 382 3.29 14.67 20.09
CA ILE A 382 4.55 15.30 20.48
C ILE A 382 4.96 14.77 21.85
N TYR A 383 6.03 13.99 21.90
CA TYR A 383 6.58 13.38 23.11
C TYR A 383 7.64 14.29 23.78
N GLN A 384 7.35 15.59 23.85
CA GLN A 384 8.14 16.63 24.54
C GLN A 384 9.67 16.55 24.28
N PRO A 385 10.12 16.72 23.02
CA PRO A 385 11.54 16.62 22.68
C PRO A 385 12.39 17.67 23.40
N SER A 386 13.63 17.31 23.74
CA SER A 386 14.58 18.18 24.45
C SER A 386 15.38 19.04 23.47
N LEU A 387 14.77 20.14 23.00
CA LEU A 387 15.35 20.95 21.92
C LEU A 387 16.16 22.15 22.42
N LYS A 388 17.39 22.30 21.90
CA LYS A 388 18.18 23.53 21.97
C LYS A 388 18.27 24.16 20.59
N ILE A 389 17.67 25.33 20.44
CA ILE A 389 17.65 26.11 19.19
C ILE A 389 18.57 27.32 19.36
N THR A 390 19.57 27.44 18.48
CA THR A 390 20.55 28.54 18.44
C THR A 390 20.75 29.02 17.02
N GLU A 391 21.22 30.25 16.82
CA GLU A 391 21.56 30.76 15.49
C GLU A 391 22.88 31.53 15.50
N ASP A 392 23.52 31.60 14.33
CA ASP A 392 24.60 32.54 14.03
C ASP A 392 24.29 33.31 12.72
N THR A 393 25.28 34.02 12.17
CA THR A 393 25.12 34.79 10.94
C THR A 393 24.78 33.93 9.71
N ASN A 394 25.19 32.66 9.69
CA ASN A 394 25.13 31.76 8.54
C ASN A 394 24.05 30.69 8.65
N ALA A 395 23.70 30.24 9.86
CA ALA A 395 22.83 29.09 10.06
C ALA A 395 21.96 29.17 11.32
N ILE A 396 20.90 28.35 11.34
CA ILE A 396 20.14 27.96 12.53
C ILE A 396 20.50 26.52 12.88
N TYR A 397 20.58 26.22 14.17
CA TYR A 397 20.86 24.89 14.70
C TYR A 397 19.73 24.46 15.61
N ILE A 398 19.23 23.25 15.41
CA ILE A 398 18.27 22.57 16.29
C ILE A 398 18.95 21.30 16.78
N ALA A 399 19.32 21.27 18.07
CA ALA A 399 19.92 20.09 18.69
C ALA A 399 18.91 19.38 19.61
N SER A 400 18.85 18.06 19.51
CA SER A 400 18.14 17.14 20.41
C SER A 400 19.14 16.19 21.07
N LYS A 401 18.67 15.21 21.84
CA LYS A 401 19.55 14.15 22.37
C LYS A 401 20.06 13.19 21.30
N ALA A 402 19.32 12.99 20.20
CA ALA A 402 19.70 12.05 19.15
C ALA A 402 20.66 12.67 18.12
N GLY A 403 20.57 13.99 17.89
CA GLY A 403 21.40 14.65 16.90
C GLY A 403 21.19 16.15 16.79
N LYS A 404 21.73 16.72 15.72
CA LYS A 404 21.68 18.15 15.43
C LYS A 404 21.33 18.39 13.96
N LEU A 405 20.29 19.15 13.71
CA LEU A 405 19.96 19.68 12.38
C LEU A 405 20.53 21.10 12.24
N GLN A 406 21.36 21.30 11.22
CA GLN A 406 21.84 22.60 10.79
C GLN A 406 21.03 23.05 9.56
N ILE A 407 20.65 24.34 9.56
CA ILE A 407 19.88 24.96 8.49
C ILE A 407 20.66 26.20 8.03
N GLN A 408 21.34 26.11 6.89
CA GLN A 408 22.01 27.26 6.27
C GLN A 408 20.97 28.32 5.87
N LYS A 409 21.32 29.61 5.95
CA LYS A 409 20.38 30.71 5.66
C LYS A 409 20.39 31.16 4.19
N LYS A 410 21.50 30.97 3.45
CA LYS A 410 21.71 31.49 2.08
C LYS A 410 22.47 30.50 1.20
N PRO A 411 21.81 29.77 0.28
CA PRO A 411 20.37 29.45 0.31
C PRO A 411 20.02 28.58 1.53
N ILE A 412 18.74 28.25 1.71
CA ILE A 412 18.34 27.26 2.70
C ILE A 412 18.86 25.88 2.29
N LEU A 413 19.70 25.28 3.14
CA LEU A 413 20.21 23.91 3.01
C LEU A 413 20.18 23.23 4.37
N PHE A 414 19.72 21.98 4.39
CA PHE A 414 19.69 21.15 5.59
C PHE A 414 20.93 20.26 5.68
N SER A 415 21.47 20.09 6.89
CA SER A 415 22.51 19.11 7.19
C SER A 415 22.26 18.48 8.54
N LEU A 416 22.17 17.15 8.58
CA LEU A 416 21.87 16.38 9.77
C LEU A 416 23.14 15.69 10.30
N TYR A 417 23.33 15.80 11.61
CA TYR A 417 24.42 15.17 12.34
C TYR A 417 23.86 14.31 13.48
N ASP A 418 24.53 13.22 13.80
CA ASP A 418 24.24 12.48 15.04
C ASP A 418 24.73 13.22 16.29
N ALA A 419 24.49 12.65 17.46
CA ALA A 419 24.92 13.20 18.74
C ALA A 419 26.45 13.32 18.90
N THR A 420 27.24 12.57 18.11
CA THR A 420 28.72 12.62 18.11
C THR A 420 29.26 13.71 17.19
N GLY A 421 28.41 14.27 16.32
CA GLY A 421 28.80 15.24 15.29
C GLY A 421 29.17 14.61 13.95
N LYS A 422 28.97 13.30 13.76
CA LYS A 422 29.11 12.64 12.45
C LYS A 422 27.97 13.11 11.54
N VAL A 423 28.30 13.50 10.31
CA VAL A 423 27.31 13.85 9.28
C VAL A 423 26.52 12.59 8.92
N LEU A 424 25.20 12.61 9.13
CA LEU A 424 24.29 11.57 8.66
C LEU A 424 23.96 11.81 7.19
N TRP A 425 23.50 13.02 6.87
CA TRP A 425 23.31 13.49 5.50
C TRP A 425 23.42 15.02 5.43
N ALA A 426 23.70 15.53 4.24
CA ALA A 426 23.68 16.97 3.95
C ALA A 426 23.12 17.19 2.55
N GLU A 427 22.30 18.21 2.38
CA GLU A 427 21.83 18.62 1.06
C GLU A 427 23.00 19.12 0.19
N LYS A 428 22.98 18.69 -1.07
CA LYS A 428 23.90 19.17 -2.12
C LYS A 428 23.36 20.44 -2.76
N GLU A 429 22.06 20.47 -3.03
CA GLU A 429 21.32 21.57 -3.62
C GLU A 429 20.08 21.87 -2.76
N PRO A 430 19.56 23.11 -2.75
CA PRO A 430 18.32 23.41 -2.04
C PRO A 430 17.17 22.56 -2.56
N LEU A 431 16.20 22.27 -1.70
CA LEU A 431 14.94 21.63 -2.11
C LEU A 431 14.35 22.34 -3.32
N SER A 432 13.93 21.56 -4.33
CA SER A 432 13.16 22.10 -5.45
C SER A 432 11.74 21.55 -5.45
N PHE A 433 10.79 22.35 -5.93
CA PHE A 433 9.35 22.07 -5.97
C PHE A 433 8.73 22.63 -7.26
N GLY A 434 7.46 22.40 -7.53
CA GLY A 434 6.78 22.73 -8.80
C GLY A 434 5.94 21.54 -9.27
N ALA A 435 6.25 20.99 -10.45
CA ALA A 435 5.62 19.75 -10.94
C ALA A 435 5.96 18.52 -10.06
N LYS A 436 7.11 18.56 -9.38
CA LYS A 436 7.55 17.55 -8.42
C LYS A 436 8.43 18.19 -7.36
N THR A 437 8.50 17.56 -6.20
CA THR A 437 9.51 17.90 -5.20
C THR A 437 10.74 17.04 -5.35
N THR A 438 11.91 17.62 -5.10
CA THR A 438 13.18 16.90 -5.17
C THR A 438 14.10 17.38 -4.06
N GLN A 439 14.66 16.42 -3.33
CA GLN A 439 15.77 16.62 -2.41
C GLN A 439 17.00 15.95 -3.01
N GLN A 440 18.11 16.70 -3.10
CA GLN A 440 19.40 16.17 -3.52
C GLN A 440 20.37 16.19 -2.34
N LEU A 441 20.90 15.03 -1.99
CA LEU A 441 21.85 14.88 -0.89
C LEU A 441 23.27 14.71 -1.44
N LYS A 442 24.27 14.97 -0.61
CA LYS A 442 25.67 14.67 -0.92
C LYS A 442 25.87 13.15 -0.87
N TYR A 443 26.30 12.57 -1.99
CA TYR A 443 26.60 11.14 -2.10
C TYR A 443 27.88 10.77 -1.35
N ASN A 444 27.88 9.60 -0.70
CA ASN A 444 29.04 9.02 -0.04
C ASN A 444 29.30 7.60 -0.59
N ASN A 445 30.54 7.30 -0.95
CA ASN A 445 30.91 6.01 -1.55
C ASN A 445 30.74 4.82 -0.59
N ASP A 446 30.73 5.04 0.73
CA ASP A 446 30.56 4.02 1.76
C ASP A 446 29.10 3.89 2.26
N GLU A 447 28.17 4.69 1.71
CA GLU A 447 26.77 4.69 2.10
C GLU A 447 25.96 3.69 1.28
N TYR A 448 25.10 2.94 1.97
CA TYR A 448 24.17 1.98 1.39
C TYR A 448 22.74 2.35 1.78
N PHE A 449 21.79 1.99 0.92
CA PHE A 449 20.38 2.34 1.05
C PHE A 449 19.48 1.10 1.01
N TYR A 450 18.47 1.08 1.88
CA TYR A 450 17.57 -0.05 2.11
C TYR A 450 16.12 0.41 2.22
N GLY A 451 15.17 -0.52 2.19
CA GLY A 451 13.73 -0.24 2.27
C GLY A 451 13.11 -0.12 0.88
N CYS A 452 12.30 0.92 0.66
CA CYS A 452 11.57 1.23 -0.57
C CYS A 452 10.41 0.27 -0.90
N GLY A 453 9.96 -0.51 0.09
CA GLY A 453 8.92 -1.53 -0.06
C GLY A 453 9.45 -2.83 -0.66
N MET A 454 8.54 -3.58 -1.27
CA MET A 454 8.84 -4.80 -2.01
C MET A 454 9.30 -4.46 -3.42
N GLN A 455 10.62 -4.41 -3.61
CA GLN A 455 11.28 -4.26 -4.89
C GLN A 455 11.76 -5.65 -5.34
N ASN A 456 11.02 -6.31 -6.23
CA ASN A 456 11.26 -7.72 -6.53
C ASN A 456 12.68 -7.92 -7.07
N GLY A 457 13.45 -8.78 -6.41
CA GLY A 457 14.84 -9.10 -6.74
C GLY A 457 15.91 -8.31 -5.98
N TYR A 458 15.53 -7.33 -5.15
CA TYR A 458 16.48 -6.38 -4.56
C TYR A 458 16.17 -6.07 -3.10
N PHE A 459 17.22 -5.96 -2.26
CA PHE A 459 17.11 -5.45 -0.88
C PHE A 459 18.04 -4.27 -0.60
N SER A 460 19.15 -4.16 -1.34
CA SER A 460 20.16 -3.11 -1.24
C SER A 460 20.15 -2.28 -2.52
N HIS A 461 20.11 -0.96 -2.37
CA HIS A 461 19.80 -0.03 -3.47
C HIS A 461 20.93 0.94 -3.79
N LYS A 462 22.11 0.73 -3.21
CA LYS A 462 23.29 1.52 -3.55
C LYS A 462 23.56 1.48 -5.05
N ASP A 463 23.79 2.64 -5.66
CA ASP A 463 24.09 2.79 -7.08
C ASP A 463 22.97 2.34 -8.03
N THR A 464 21.72 2.33 -7.57
CA THR A 464 20.54 2.05 -8.39
C THR A 464 19.59 3.24 -8.45
N VAL A 465 18.71 3.22 -9.46
CA VAL A 465 17.57 4.14 -9.56
C VAL A 465 16.30 3.33 -9.36
N LEU A 466 15.51 3.71 -8.37
CA LEU A 466 14.25 3.05 -8.05
C LEU A 466 13.07 3.94 -8.36
N LEU A 467 12.03 3.32 -8.92
CA LEU A 467 10.72 3.91 -9.03
C LEU A 467 9.93 3.54 -7.78
N ILE A 468 9.36 4.54 -7.12
CA ILE A 468 8.49 4.41 -5.94
C ILE A 468 7.05 4.51 -6.44
N GLU A 469 6.66 3.49 -7.16
CA GLU A 469 5.36 3.31 -7.80
C GLU A 469 5.12 1.83 -8.02
N LYS A 470 3.85 1.41 -8.12
CA LYS A 470 3.57 0.07 -8.61
C LYS A 470 3.96 -0.02 -10.08
N GLY A 471 4.37 -1.18 -10.57
CA GLY A 471 4.88 -1.25 -11.95
C GLY A 471 5.64 -2.51 -12.30
N ASN A 472 5.85 -2.70 -13.60
CA ASN A 472 6.75 -3.72 -14.17
C ASN A 472 6.36 -5.18 -13.84
N GLY A 473 5.08 -5.45 -13.62
CA GLY A 473 4.56 -6.79 -13.36
C GLY A 473 5.00 -7.37 -12.01
N TRP A 474 5.12 -8.70 -11.96
CA TRP A 474 5.28 -9.49 -10.73
C TRP A 474 6.62 -10.21 -10.62
N ASP A 475 7.40 -10.24 -11.70
CA ASP A 475 8.68 -10.95 -11.79
C ASP A 475 9.82 -10.12 -11.18
N ASN A 476 11.05 -10.58 -11.35
CA ASN A 476 12.25 -9.83 -10.99
C ASN A 476 12.24 -8.42 -11.63
N GLY A 477 12.47 -7.38 -10.82
CA GLY A 477 12.33 -5.97 -11.20
C GLY A 477 10.90 -5.41 -11.09
N GLY A 478 9.91 -6.26 -10.78
CA GLY A 478 8.55 -5.86 -10.47
C GLY A 478 8.44 -5.08 -9.16
N ARG A 479 7.37 -4.30 -9.02
CA ARG A 479 7.13 -3.42 -7.86
C ARG A 479 5.71 -3.60 -7.34
N PRO A 480 5.38 -4.76 -6.78
CA PRO A 480 4.01 -5.05 -6.35
C PRO A 480 3.61 -4.27 -5.10
N ASN A 481 4.53 -3.90 -4.20
CA ASN A 481 4.20 -3.24 -2.93
C ASN A 481 5.24 -2.17 -2.55
N PRO A 482 5.39 -1.09 -3.33
CA PRO A 482 6.34 0.00 -3.06
C PRO A 482 6.00 0.75 -1.77
N VAL A 483 7.01 1.34 -1.12
CA VAL A 483 6.83 2.19 0.07
C VAL A 483 7.78 3.39 -0.02
N PRO A 484 7.33 4.63 0.21
CA PRO A 484 8.17 5.83 0.18
C PRO A 484 8.99 6.02 1.46
N PHE A 485 9.62 4.94 1.94
CA PHE A 485 10.47 4.89 3.12
C PHE A 485 11.81 4.25 2.75
N TYR A 486 12.92 4.88 3.14
CA TYR A 486 14.24 4.26 3.03
C TYR A 486 15.07 4.48 4.29
N MET A 487 16.07 3.62 4.46
CA MET A 487 17.09 3.73 5.50
C MET A 487 18.47 3.80 4.88
N SER A 488 19.39 4.48 5.55
CA SER A 488 20.79 4.58 5.17
C SER A 488 21.69 3.90 6.20
N SER A 489 22.75 3.22 5.74
CA SER A 489 23.80 2.65 6.59
C SER A 489 24.52 3.70 7.46
N ARG A 490 24.32 4.99 7.20
CA ARG A 490 24.91 6.07 7.99
C ARG A 490 24.21 6.34 9.32
N GLY A 491 23.00 5.80 9.55
CA GLY A 491 22.26 5.95 10.80
C GLY A 491 21.04 6.88 10.71
N TYR A 492 20.40 6.96 9.54
CA TYR A 492 19.13 7.69 9.39
C TYR A 492 18.15 6.97 8.47
N GLY A 493 16.87 7.26 8.63
CA GLY A 493 15.83 6.90 7.67
C GLY A 493 14.99 8.11 7.28
N ALA A 494 14.23 7.98 6.20
CA ALA A 494 13.30 9.01 5.76
C ALA A 494 12.03 8.41 5.15
N LEU A 495 10.88 8.97 5.53
CA LEU A 495 9.55 8.63 5.00
C LEU A 495 8.97 9.86 4.32
N ARG A 496 8.66 9.76 3.02
CA ARG A 496 7.86 10.77 2.31
C ARG A 496 6.38 10.50 2.60
N ASN A 497 5.72 11.42 3.31
CA ASN A 497 4.32 11.29 3.71
C ASN A 497 3.40 11.73 2.57
N THR A 498 3.31 10.92 1.53
CA THR A 498 2.58 11.20 0.29
C THR A 498 2.02 9.91 -0.31
N PHE A 499 0.97 10.02 -1.11
CA PHE A 499 0.48 8.94 -1.99
C PHE A 499 0.92 9.13 -3.44
N ASP A 500 1.57 10.25 -3.78
CA ASP A 500 2.11 10.46 -5.11
C ASP A 500 3.32 9.56 -5.35
N VAL A 501 3.49 9.15 -6.59
CA VAL A 501 4.63 8.32 -7.02
C VAL A 501 5.94 9.10 -6.97
N GLY A 502 7.05 8.38 -6.88
CA GLY A 502 8.37 8.99 -6.77
C GLY A 502 9.49 8.24 -7.48
N VAL A 503 10.66 8.86 -7.47
CA VAL A 503 11.91 8.28 -7.97
C VAL A 503 13.03 8.54 -6.97
N TYR A 504 13.68 7.48 -6.52
CA TYR A 504 14.86 7.53 -5.66
C TYR A 504 16.07 7.08 -6.46
N ASP A 505 16.90 8.05 -6.83
CA ASP A 505 18.16 7.84 -7.52
C ASP A 505 19.27 7.76 -6.48
N PHE A 506 19.70 6.55 -6.12
CA PHE A 506 20.78 6.27 -5.16
C PHE A 506 22.16 6.12 -5.83
N THR A 507 22.29 6.56 -7.09
CA THR A 507 23.59 6.73 -7.74
C THR A 507 24.33 7.94 -7.16
N ASN A 508 25.49 8.29 -7.73
CA ASN A 508 26.25 9.47 -7.33
C ASN A 508 25.48 10.82 -7.42
N LYS A 509 24.29 10.82 -8.04
CA LYS A 509 23.37 11.95 -8.05
C LYS A 509 22.64 12.14 -6.71
N LEU A 510 22.35 11.05 -6.00
CA LEU A 510 21.57 10.98 -4.75
C LEU A 510 20.38 11.95 -4.72
N SER A 511 19.38 11.66 -5.56
CA SER A 511 18.22 12.53 -5.82
C SER A 511 16.91 11.81 -5.51
N LEU A 512 16.13 12.37 -4.60
CA LEU A 512 14.91 11.77 -4.07
C LEU A 512 13.71 12.66 -4.38
N SER A 513 12.76 12.16 -5.17
CA SER A 513 11.66 12.97 -5.71
C SER A 513 10.31 12.28 -5.65
N HIS A 514 9.24 13.09 -5.57
CA HIS A 514 7.84 12.67 -5.68
C HIS A 514 7.08 13.69 -6.53
N ASN A 515 6.08 13.23 -7.28
CA ASN A 515 5.24 14.04 -8.18
C ASN A 515 4.19 14.86 -7.40
N GLU A 516 4.66 15.54 -6.36
CA GLU A 516 3.87 16.39 -5.49
C GLU A 516 4.59 17.73 -5.32
N ASN A 517 3.85 18.84 -5.35
CA ASN A 517 4.42 20.19 -5.19
C ASN A 517 4.78 20.51 -3.72
N ARG A 518 4.14 19.83 -2.76
CA ARG A 518 4.44 19.85 -1.32
C ARG A 518 5.60 18.92 -1.02
N PHE A 519 6.51 19.33 -0.13
CA PHE A 519 7.51 18.43 0.44
C PHE A 519 7.12 18.11 1.87
N ASP A 520 6.84 16.84 2.18
CA ASP A 520 6.53 16.40 3.53
C ASP A 520 7.30 15.12 3.86
N CYS A 521 8.38 15.28 4.62
CA CYS A 521 9.28 14.18 4.93
C CYS A 521 9.53 14.07 6.44
N TYR A 522 9.30 12.87 6.97
CA TYR A 522 9.77 12.49 8.29
C TYR A 522 11.18 11.92 8.17
N TYR A 523 12.01 12.22 9.16
CA TYR A 523 13.37 11.73 9.31
C TYR A 523 13.50 11.07 10.67
N PHE A 524 14.25 9.96 10.68
CA PHE A 524 14.51 9.13 11.84
C PHE A 524 16.01 9.08 12.08
N ILE A 525 16.46 9.27 13.32
CA ILE A 525 17.87 9.20 13.72
C ILE A 525 18.03 7.97 14.61
N GLY A 526 18.77 6.97 14.15
CA GLY A 526 18.94 5.73 14.89
C GLY A 526 20.40 5.31 15.02
N SER A 527 20.73 4.68 16.15
CA SER A 527 22.04 4.08 16.37
C SER A 527 22.23 2.79 15.55
N SER A 528 21.12 2.20 15.11
CA SER A 528 21.06 1.04 14.24
C SER A 528 19.89 1.13 13.25
N LEU A 529 19.94 0.31 12.19
CA LEU A 529 18.82 0.15 11.25
C LEU A 529 17.54 -0.38 11.93
N LYS A 530 17.69 -1.12 13.03
CA LYS A 530 16.55 -1.62 13.81
C LYS A 530 15.83 -0.49 14.53
N ASP A 531 16.56 0.45 15.10
CA ASP A 531 15.98 1.63 15.77
C ASP A 531 15.17 2.44 14.76
N ILE A 532 15.74 2.69 13.57
CA ILE A 532 15.07 3.43 12.50
C ILE A 532 13.77 2.75 12.05
N LEU A 533 13.78 1.43 11.90
CA LEU A 533 12.58 0.67 11.55
C LEU A 533 11.55 0.67 12.69
N GLY A 534 12.02 0.67 13.93
CA GLY A 534 11.23 0.84 15.14
C GLY A 534 10.54 2.18 15.19
N ASP A 535 11.25 3.27 14.93
CA ASP A 535 10.69 4.63 14.91
C ASP A 535 9.73 4.83 13.73
N TYR A 536 10.06 4.29 12.55
CA TYR A 536 9.17 4.30 11.39
C TYR A 536 7.83 3.62 11.71
N THR A 537 7.86 2.42 12.30
CA THR A 537 6.63 1.69 12.66
C THR A 537 5.97 2.21 13.93
N GLU A 538 6.62 3.03 14.74
CA GLU A 538 5.98 3.70 15.87
C GLU A 538 4.94 4.72 15.36
N ILE A 539 5.33 5.56 14.39
CA ILE A 539 4.44 6.60 13.87
C ILE A 539 3.52 6.12 12.74
N THR A 540 3.96 5.13 11.96
CA THR A 540 3.13 4.50 10.91
C THR A 540 2.37 3.28 11.41
N GLY A 541 2.39 3.02 12.72
CA GLY A 541 1.75 1.88 13.35
C GLY A 541 2.50 0.56 13.19
N ARG A 542 2.36 -0.29 14.20
CA ARG A 542 3.10 -1.56 14.26
C ARG A 542 2.59 -2.58 13.22
N PRO A 543 3.47 -3.41 12.63
CA PRO A 543 3.06 -4.52 11.78
C PRO A 543 2.09 -5.44 12.51
N PHE A 544 1.11 -6.02 11.83
CA PHE A 544 0.16 -6.89 12.50
C PHE A 544 0.83 -8.15 13.07
N MET A 545 0.36 -8.61 14.22
CA MET A 545 0.80 -9.89 14.78
C MET A 545 -0.13 -11.01 14.27
N PRO A 546 0.37 -12.02 13.52
CA PRO A 546 -0.47 -13.13 13.09
C PRO A 546 -0.93 -13.99 14.28
N ALA A 547 -2.06 -14.67 14.15
CA ALA A 547 -2.44 -15.78 15.02
C ALA A 547 -1.59 -17.02 14.70
N ARG A 548 -1.41 -17.97 15.63
CA ARG A 548 -0.50 -19.12 15.42
C ARG A 548 -0.85 -19.91 14.16
N TRP A 549 -2.12 -20.22 13.95
CA TRP A 549 -2.61 -20.96 12.78
C TRP A 549 -2.37 -20.24 11.44
N GLN A 550 -2.21 -18.92 11.43
CA GLN A 550 -1.99 -18.12 10.21
C GLN A 550 -0.59 -18.32 9.65
N MET A 551 0.36 -18.74 10.49
CA MET A 551 1.73 -19.06 10.10
C MET A 551 1.86 -20.46 9.49
N SER A 552 0.85 -21.31 9.62
CA SER A 552 0.81 -22.64 9.00
C SER A 552 0.48 -22.56 7.50
N LEU A 553 0.76 -23.64 6.76
CA LEU A 553 0.55 -23.69 5.31
C LEU A 553 -0.90 -23.39 4.91
N GLY A 554 -1.08 -22.41 4.03
CA GLY A 554 -2.32 -22.12 3.32
C GLY A 554 -2.45 -22.84 1.98
N ASP A 555 -3.68 -23.09 1.53
CA ASP A 555 -4.00 -23.67 0.22
C ASP A 555 -5.13 -22.88 -0.43
N ALA A 556 -4.95 -22.44 -1.68
CA ALA A 556 -5.92 -21.63 -2.40
C ALA A 556 -6.19 -22.18 -3.81
N ASN A 557 -7.48 -22.22 -4.19
CA ASN A 557 -7.95 -22.55 -5.53
C ASN A 557 -9.44 -22.17 -5.68
N CYS A 558 -10.02 -22.34 -6.86
CA CYS A 558 -11.44 -22.29 -7.13
C CYS A 558 -12.07 -23.69 -7.25
N TYR A 559 -13.03 -24.01 -6.38
CA TYR A 559 -13.79 -25.27 -6.44
C TYR A 559 -15.22 -25.13 -6.97
N ASN A 560 -15.71 -23.90 -7.16
CA ASN A 560 -17.12 -23.62 -7.46
C ASN A 560 -17.39 -23.24 -8.94
N LYS A 561 -16.39 -23.28 -9.82
CA LYS A 561 -16.57 -23.07 -11.28
C LYS A 561 -17.04 -24.31 -12.03
N LYS A 562 -16.42 -25.46 -11.75
CA LYS A 562 -16.71 -26.76 -12.40
C LYS A 562 -17.30 -27.78 -11.41
N GLY A 563 -17.56 -27.36 -10.17
CA GLY A 563 -18.05 -28.16 -9.06
C GLY A 563 -18.74 -27.27 -8.05
N THR A 564 -18.74 -27.67 -6.79
CA THR A 564 -19.31 -26.90 -5.67
C THR A 564 -18.25 -26.64 -4.60
N THR A 565 -18.37 -25.56 -3.84
CA THR A 565 -17.42 -25.24 -2.76
C THR A 565 -17.19 -26.39 -1.78
N PRO A 566 -18.19 -27.21 -1.36
CA PRO A 566 -17.96 -28.37 -0.51
C PRO A 566 -17.01 -29.44 -1.08
N ASP A 567 -16.81 -29.51 -2.39
CA ASP A 567 -15.92 -30.51 -3.02
C ASP A 567 -14.47 -30.40 -2.53
N VAL A 568 -14.06 -29.20 -2.08
CA VAL A 568 -12.75 -28.96 -1.48
C VAL A 568 -12.45 -29.89 -0.31
N VAL A 569 -13.47 -30.32 0.44
CA VAL A 569 -13.30 -31.22 1.58
C VAL A 569 -12.71 -32.56 1.13
N LYS A 570 -13.29 -33.17 0.11
CA LYS A 570 -12.85 -34.48 -0.41
C LYS A 570 -11.60 -34.36 -1.28
N LEU A 571 -11.55 -33.33 -2.12
CA LEU A 571 -10.49 -33.16 -3.12
C LEU A 571 -9.17 -32.72 -2.48
N VAL A 572 -9.23 -31.97 -1.38
CA VAL A 572 -8.04 -31.35 -0.78
C VAL A 572 -7.91 -31.68 0.70
N ALA A 573 -8.91 -31.33 1.52
CA ALA A 573 -8.75 -31.41 2.97
C ALA A 573 -8.52 -32.86 3.45
N ASP A 574 -9.27 -33.82 2.92
CA ASP A 574 -9.06 -35.25 3.17
C ASP A 574 -7.69 -35.75 2.67
N GLN A 575 -7.15 -35.16 1.59
CA GLN A 575 -5.82 -35.52 1.07
C GLN A 575 -4.69 -35.00 1.97
N TYR A 576 -4.83 -33.82 2.58
CA TYR A 576 -3.88 -33.37 3.61
C TYR A 576 -3.84 -34.33 4.81
N VAL A 577 -5.00 -34.83 5.25
CA VAL A 577 -5.09 -35.83 6.32
C VAL A 577 -4.42 -37.14 5.88
N LYS A 578 -4.77 -37.65 4.70
CA LYS A 578 -4.23 -38.91 4.16
C LYS A 578 -2.71 -38.90 4.02
N ASN A 579 -2.12 -37.77 3.61
CA ASN A 579 -0.68 -37.65 3.41
C ASN A 579 0.07 -37.27 4.70
N ASN A 580 -0.62 -37.12 5.84
CA ASN A 580 -0.05 -36.64 7.11
C ASN A 580 0.70 -35.31 6.93
N MET A 581 0.07 -34.39 6.21
CA MET A 581 0.67 -33.12 5.81
C MET A 581 0.22 -32.00 6.76
N PRO A 582 1.16 -31.17 7.26
CA PRO A 582 0.81 -30.00 8.04
C PRO A 582 0.00 -28.97 7.24
N ARG A 583 -0.88 -28.24 7.92
CA ARG A 583 -1.90 -27.38 7.31
C ARG A 583 -2.42 -26.32 8.29
N GLY A 584 -2.91 -25.20 7.75
CA GLY A 584 -3.47 -24.10 8.54
C GLY A 584 -4.83 -23.64 8.03
N TRP A 585 -4.92 -23.31 6.74
CA TRP A 585 -6.11 -22.68 6.19
C TRP A 585 -6.32 -22.98 4.70
N ILE A 586 -7.57 -22.90 4.24
CA ILE A 586 -7.97 -23.09 2.85
C ILE A 586 -8.78 -21.88 2.37
N LEU A 587 -8.50 -21.43 1.14
CA LEU A 587 -9.32 -20.49 0.38
C LEU A 587 -9.96 -21.25 -0.79
N PRO A 588 -11.27 -21.56 -0.75
CA PRO A 588 -11.89 -22.44 -1.73
C PRO A 588 -12.52 -21.73 -2.94
N ASN A 589 -12.38 -20.40 -3.02
CA ASN A 589 -13.01 -19.57 -4.05
C ASN A 589 -12.04 -18.63 -4.80
N ASP A 590 -10.76 -18.98 -4.91
CA ASP A 590 -9.76 -18.07 -5.50
C ASP A 590 -10.00 -17.86 -7.00
N GLY A 591 -10.30 -16.61 -7.38
CA GLY A 591 -10.37 -16.17 -8.76
C GLY A 591 -11.77 -15.78 -9.26
N TYR A 592 -11.76 -14.90 -10.27
CA TYR A 592 -12.93 -14.26 -10.88
C TYR A 592 -14.08 -15.20 -11.19
N GLY A 593 -15.28 -14.88 -10.71
CA GLY A 593 -16.49 -15.66 -10.96
C GLY A 593 -16.49 -17.04 -10.30
N CYS A 594 -15.55 -17.34 -9.39
CA CYS A 594 -15.63 -18.59 -8.63
C CYS A 594 -16.83 -18.58 -7.68
N GLY A 595 -16.99 -17.52 -6.89
CA GLY A 595 -18.01 -17.43 -5.86
C GLY A 595 -17.95 -18.61 -4.88
N TYR A 596 -19.03 -18.83 -4.13
CA TYR A 596 -19.13 -19.98 -3.25
C TYR A 596 -20.57 -20.47 -3.09
N THR A 597 -20.72 -21.74 -2.73
CA THR A 597 -22.00 -22.38 -2.40
C THR A 597 -21.88 -23.13 -1.06
N LYS A 598 -22.94 -23.15 -0.23
CA LYS A 598 -22.94 -23.91 1.05
C LYS A 598 -21.71 -23.65 1.95
N LEU A 599 -21.29 -22.39 2.02
CA LEU A 599 -20.05 -21.98 2.68
C LEU A 599 -20.06 -22.31 4.18
N ASP A 600 -21.18 -22.11 4.85
CA ASP A 600 -21.43 -22.48 6.26
C ASP A 600 -21.01 -23.92 6.58
N SER A 601 -21.58 -24.89 5.86
CA SER A 601 -21.28 -26.31 6.04
C SER A 601 -19.84 -26.65 5.64
N THR A 602 -19.31 -25.96 4.63
CA THR A 602 -17.92 -26.16 4.18
C THR A 602 -16.94 -25.71 5.26
N VAL A 603 -17.15 -24.56 5.89
CA VAL A 603 -16.32 -24.07 7.00
C VAL A 603 -16.30 -25.07 8.15
N VAL A 604 -17.46 -25.61 8.53
CA VAL A 604 -17.56 -26.63 9.60
C VAL A 604 -16.76 -27.89 9.25
N GLU A 605 -16.91 -28.42 8.04
CA GLU A 605 -16.22 -29.64 7.61
C GLU A 605 -14.70 -29.46 7.47
N LEU A 606 -14.26 -28.29 7.01
CA LEU A 606 -12.86 -27.91 6.97
C LEU A 606 -12.27 -27.81 8.39
N LYS A 607 -13.03 -27.20 9.33
CA LYS A 607 -12.58 -27.05 10.72
C LYS A 607 -12.38 -28.39 11.44
N LYS A 608 -13.22 -29.39 11.18
CA LYS A 608 -13.05 -30.76 11.70
C LYS A 608 -11.71 -31.41 11.30
N ARG A 609 -11.09 -30.92 10.22
CA ARG A 609 -9.81 -31.40 9.69
C ARG A 609 -8.65 -30.48 10.07
N GLY A 610 -8.87 -29.46 10.91
CA GLY A 610 -7.82 -28.55 11.37
C GLY A 610 -7.58 -27.35 10.47
N PHE A 611 -8.49 -27.05 9.53
CA PHE A 611 -8.39 -25.86 8.69
C PHE A 611 -9.21 -24.69 9.23
N TYR A 612 -8.68 -23.48 9.07
CA TYR A 612 -9.47 -22.27 8.99
C TYR A 612 -9.86 -22.00 7.53
N THR A 613 -10.96 -21.29 7.30
CA THR A 613 -11.43 -20.96 5.95
C THR A 613 -11.26 -19.48 5.68
N GLY A 614 -10.66 -19.15 4.55
CA GLY A 614 -10.60 -17.80 4.01
C GLY A 614 -11.40 -17.65 2.73
N LEU A 615 -11.56 -16.42 2.25
CA LEU A 615 -12.19 -16.10 0.97
C LEU A 615 -11.33 -15.18 0.13
N TRP A 616 -11.38 -15.37 -1.18
CA TRP A 616 -10.94 -14.37 -2.14
C TRP A 616 -12.04 -13.33 -2.29
N THR A 617 -11.67 -12.05 -2.26
CA THR A 617 -12.58 -10.90 -2.11
C THR A 617 -12.33 -9.89 -3.24
N GLU A 618 -13.30 -9.80 -4.16
CA GLU A 618 -13.14 -9.16 -5.48
C GLU A 618 -13.44 -7.67 -5.52
N ASN A 619 -14.40 -7.19 -4.74
CA ASN A 619 -14.99 -5.86 -4.96
C ASN A 619 -15.51 -5.20 -3.67
N GLY A 620 -14.96 -5.59 -2.52
CA GLY A 620 -15.32 -5.01 -1.23
C GLY A 620 -15.77 -6.02 -0.18
N VAL A 621 -16.25 -5.49 0.96
CA VAL A 621 -16.47 -6.26 2.20
C VAL A 621 -17.93 -6.25 2.66
N ASP A 622 -18.88 -5.97 1.77
CA ASP A 622 -20.31 -5.86 2.11
C ASP A 622 -20.88 -7.13 2.77
N LYS A 623 -20.32 -8.30 2.43
CA LYS A 623 -20.74 -9.60 2.94
C LYS A 623 -19.97 -10.04 4.19
N ILE A 624 -18.95 -9.30 4.62
CA ILE A 624 -17.98 -9.75 5.62
C ILE A 624 -18.63 -10.04 6.97
N ALA A 625 -19.68 -9.31 7.34
CA ALA A 625 -20.41 -9.55 8.59
C ALA A 625 -21.04 -10.95 8.61
N THR A 626 -21.65 -11.38 7.51
CA THR A 626 -22.25 -12.72 7.38
C THR A 626 -21.17 -13.78 7.18
N GLU A 627 -20.19 -13.54 6.31
CA GLU A 627 -19.11 -14.50 6.02
C GLU A 627 -18.30 -14.83 7.27
N VAL A 628 -17.92 -13.81 8.05
CA VAL A 628 -17.12 -13.99 9.27
C VAL A 628 -17.99 -14.35 10.48
N GLY A 629 -19.06 -13.58 10.71
CA GLY A 629 -19.88 -13.68 11.92
C GLY A 629 -20.85 -14.86 11.92
N THR A 630 -21.39 -15.23 10.76
CA THR A 630 -22.35 -16.34 10.62
C THR A 630 -21.68 -17.61 10.10
N TYR A 631 -20.92 -17.53 9.00
CA TYR A 631 -20.33 -18.73 8.37
C TYR A 631 -19.01 -19.15 9.00
N GLY A 632 -18.27 -18.22 9.61
CA GLY A 632 -17.06 -18.53 10.36
C GLY A 632 -15.74 -18.40 9.57
N THR A 633 -15.72 -17.67 8.44
CA THR A 633 -14.46 -17.40 7.73
C THR A 633 -13.54 -16.49 8.54
N ARG A 634 -12.21 -16.58 8.32
CA ARG A 634 -11.19 -15.89 9.14
C ARG A 634 -10.05 -15.25 8.35
N LEU A 635 -10.15 -15.22 7.01
CA LEU A 635 -9.15 -14.62 6.12
C LEU A 635 -9.81 -14.02 4.88
N CYS A 636 -9.23 -12.94 4.38
CA CYS A 636 -9.51 -12.38 3.05
C CYS A 636 -8.22 -12.33 2.20
N LYS A 637 -8.25 -12.84 0.96
CA LYS A 637 -7.25 -12.53 -0.07
C LYS A 637 -7.86 -11.52 -1.03
N LEU A 638 -7.29 -10.32 -1.07
CA LEU A 638 -7.86 -9.20 -1.82
C LEU A 638 -7.43 -9.30 -3.28
N ASP A 639 -8.41 -9.16 -4.16
CA ASP A 639 -8.19 -9.24 -5.58
C ASP A 639 -7.57 -7.97 -6.17
N VAL A 640 -6.85 -8.12 -7.29
CA VAL A 640 -6.33 -7.01 -8.09
C VAL A 640 -7.44 -6.19 -8.77
N ALA A 641 -8.65 -6.70 -9.03
CA ALA A 641 -9.74 -5.84 -9.50
C ALA A 641 -10.21 -4.88 -8.41
N TRP A 642 -10.09 -5.28 -7.14
CA TRP A 642 -10.28 -4.37 -6.03
C TRP A 642 -9.04 -3.50 -5.85
N VAL A 643 -7.95 -4.06 -5.32
CA VAL A 643 -6.82 -3.27 -4.80
C VAL A 643 -5.80 -2.85 -5.86
N GLY A 644 -5.97 -3.26 -7.12
CA GLY A 644 -5.08 -2.95 -8.25
C GLY A 644 -4.77 -1.47 -8.53
N PRO A 645 -5.65 -0.50 -8.22
CA PRO A 645 -5.30 0.92 -8.26
C PRO A 645 -4.11 1.27 -7.37
N GLY A 646 -3.91 0.51 -6.29
CA GLY A 646 -2.79 0.62 -5.38
C GLY A 646 -2.84 1.81 -4.43
N TYR A 647 -1.70 2.07 -3.79
CA TYR A 647 -1.50 3.24 -2.94
C TYR A 647 -2.53 3.30 -1.80
N LYS A 648 -3.22 4.44 -1.66
CA LYS A 648 -4.31 4.62 -0.70
C LYS A 648 -5.44 3.61 -0.89
N TYR A 649 -5.78 3.28 -2.14
CA TYR A 649 -6.91 2.39 -2.42
C TYR A 649 -6.68 0.97 -1.87
N ALA A 650 -5.49 0.43 -2.10
CA ALA A 650 -5.09 -0.87 -1.54
C ALA A 650 -4.99 -0.82 -0.01
N LEU A 651 -4.48 0.27 0.56
CA LEU A 651 -4.43 0.46 2.01
C LEU A 651 -5.83 0.47 2.63
N ASP A 652 -6.77 1.20 2.05
CA ASP A 652 -8.15 1.29 2.52
C ASP A 652 -8.86 -0.07 2.41
N GLY A 653 -8.64 -0.81 1.31
CA GLY A 653 -9.18 -2.17 1.14
C GLY A 653 -8.62 -3.15 2.17
N CYS A 654 -7.30 -3.14 2.39
CA CYS A 654 -6.65 -3.94 3.43
C CYS A 654 -7.22 -3.63 4.81
N LYS A 655 -7.37 -2.35 5.15
CA LYS A 655 -7.94 -1.90 6.42
C LYS A 655 -9.37 -2.37 6.58
N ALA A 656 -10.22 -2.18 5.57
CA ALA A 656 -11.63 -2.56 5.61
C ALA A 656 -11.82 -4.07 5.82
N ALA A 657 -11.05 -4.91 5.12
CA ALA A 657 -11.08 -6.35 5.30
C ALA A 657 -10.54 -6.78 6.66
N TYR A 658 -9.41 -6.21 7.10
CA TYR A 658 -8.79 -6.54 8.38
C TYR A 658 -9.71 -6.20 9.56
N GLU A 659 -10.18 -4.96 9.62
CA GLU A 659 -11.10 -4.50 10.67
C GLU A 659 -12.46 -5.19 10.57
N GLY A 660 -12.92 -5.55 9.36
CA GLY A 660 -14.13 -6.33 9.15
C GLY A 660 -14.06 -7.74 9.73
N ILE A 661 -12.92 -8.43 9.60
CA ILE A 661 -12.69 -9.72 10.29
C ILE A 661 -12.71 -9.52 11.80
N GLU A 662 -12.04 -8.49 12.31
CA GLU A 662 -11.90 -8.27 13.75
C GLU A 662 -13.21 -7.84 14.42
N LYS A 663 -14.05 -7.07 13.71
CA LYS A 663 -15.36 -6.62 14.21
C LYS A 663 -16.35 -7.78 14.33
N ASN A 664 -16.22 -8.80 13.50
CA ASN A 664 -17.20 -9.90 13.40
C ASN A 664 -16.67 -11.24 13.97
N SER A 665 -15.48 -11.26 14.59
CA SER A 665 -14.93 -12.44 15.26
C SER A 665 -14.02 -12.05 16.42
N ASP A 666 -13.63 -13.01 17.26
CA ASP A 666 -12.59 -12.84 18.29
C ASP A 666 -11.15 -13.00 17.75
N SER A 667 -10.99 -13.48 16.52
CA SER A 667 -9.70 -13.73 15.88
C SER A 667 -8.99 -12.45 15.45
N ARG A 668 -7.66 -12.46 15.42
CA ARG A 668 -6.87 -11.44 14.71
C ARG A 668 -7.25 -11.39 13.23
N GLY A 669 -7.28 -10.19 12.67
CA GLY A 669 -7.47 -10.01 11.22
C GLY A 669 -6.35 -10.70 10.43
N PHE A 670 -6.69 -11.25 9.26
CA PHE A 670 -5.72 -11.87 8.37
C PHE A 670 -6.09 -11.59 6.92
N VAL A 671 -5.30 -10.73 6.29
CA VAL A 671 -5.54 -10.28 4.93
C VAL A 671 -4.29 -10.56 4.11
N TRP A 672 -4.47 -10.99 2.86
CA TRP A 672 -3.43 -11.08 1.84
C TRP A 672 -3.73 -10.08 0.75
N SER A 673 -2.74 -9.30 0.31
CA SER A 673 -2.96 -8.26 -0.70
C SER A 673 -1.68 -7.92 -1.47
N VAL A 674 -1.85 -7.06 -2.47
CA VAL A 674 -0.82 -6.45 -3.32
C VAL A 674 -1.11 -4.97 -3.47
N MET A 675 -0.21 -4.25 -4.13
CA MET A 675 -0.34 -2.83 -4.47
C MET A 675 -0.39 -1.91 -3.24
N GLY A 676 0.13 -2.38 -2.12
CA GLY A 676 0.17 -1.65 -0.87
C GLY A 676 1.05 -0.39 -0.92
N TRP A 677 1.10 0.32 0.20
CA TRP A 677 1.89 1.52 0.41
C TRP A 677 2.40 1.59 1.86
N ALA A 678 2.98 2.72 2.26
CA ALA A 678 3.28 2.96 3.67
C ALA A 678 2.02 2.81 4.54
N GLY A 679 2.10 1.99 5.59
CA GLY A 679 1.00 1.70 6.50
C GLY A 679 0.28 0.37 6.25
N THR A 680 0.44 -0.25 5.08
CA THR A 680 -0.27 -1.51 4.77
C THR A 680 0.19 -2.69 5.64
N HIS A 681 1.42 -2.65 6.17
CA HIS A 681 1.97 -3.64 7.09
C HIS A 681 1.14 -3.82 8.38
N ARG A 682 0.31 -2.84 8.74
CA ARG A 682 -0.61 -2.93 9.88
C ARG A 682 -1.77 -3.90 9.66
N TYR A 683 -2.06 -4.26 8.41
CA TYR A 683 -3.32 -4.90 8.05
C TYR A 683 -3.15 -6.16 7.21
N SER A 684 -2.04 -6.33 6.48
CA SER A 684 -2.01 -7.35 5.44
C SER A 684 -0.64 -7.97 5.21
N VAL A 685 -0.67 -9.25 4.83
CA VAL A 685 0.43 -9.97 4.18
C VAL A 685 0.63 -9.38 2.79
N MET A 686 1.80 -8.81 2.55
CA MET A 686 2.20 -8.33 1.22
C MET A 686 2.67 -9.52 0.38
N TRP A 687 1.88 -9.85 -0.63
CA TRP A 687 2.15 -10.93 -1.56
C TRP A 687 2.89 -10.42 -2.80
N THR A 688 3.73 -11.25 -3.42
CA THR A 688 4.62 -10.82 -4.51
C THR A 688 3.97 -10.68 -5.88
N GLY A 689 2.73 -11.15 -6.08
CA GLY A 689 2.09 -11.17 -7.40
C GLY A 689 2.11 -12.54 -8.07
N ASP A 690 1.57 -12.63 -9.29
CA ASP A 690 1.51 -13.87 -10.08
C ASP A 690 2.81 -14.12 -10.85
N GLN A 691 3.55 -15.18 -10.54
CA GLN A 691 4.76 -15.55 -11.28
C GLN A 691 4.73 -17.00 -11.80
N LYS A 692 5.79 -17.37 -12.52
CA LYS A 692 6.04 -18.73 -13.00
C LYS A 692 7.12 -19.41 -12.16
N GLY A 693 6.83 -20.64 -11.71
CA GLY A 693 7.76 -21.47 -10.95
C GLY A 693 8.89 -21.97 -11.84
N ASP A 694 10.11 -21.59 -11.49
CA ASP A 694 11.39 -22.08 -12.00
C ASP A 694 12.51 -21.73 -11.00
N TRP A 695 13.77 -21.92 -11.38
CA TRP A 695 14.91 -21.59 -10.51
C TRP A 695 15.13 -20.08 -10.35
N GLU A 696 14.76 -19.29 -11.36
CA GLU A 696 14.82 -17.83 -11.28
C GLU A 696 13.80 -17.32 -10.25
N TYR A 697 12.61 -17.92 -10.20
CA TYR A 697 11.60 -17.65 -9.18
C TYR A 697 12.18 -17.70 -7.77
N ILE A 698 12.87 -18.79 -7.43
CA ILE A 698 13.52 -18.94 -6.12
C ILE A 698 14.60 -17.86 -5.94
N ARG A 699 15.47 -17.66 -6.94
CA ARG A 699 16.61 -16.74 -6.86
C ARG A 699 16.17 -15.32 -6.51
N PHE A 700 15.21 -14.75 -7.24
CA PHE A 700 14.83 -13.36 -7.04
C PHE A 700 13.90 -13.17 -5.82
N HIS A 701 13.18 -14.22 -5.38
CA HIS A 701 12.29 -14.12 -4.21
C HIS A 701 13.04 -13.86 -2.91
N ILE A 702 14.24 -14.44 -2.75
CA ILE A 702 15.03 -14.33 -1.53
C ILE A 702 15.32 -12.85 -1.18
N PRO A 703 15.96 -12.04 -2.06
CA PRO A 703 16.17 -10.62 -1.79
C PRO A 703 14.86 -9.82 -1.76
N THR A 704 13.80 -10.27 -2.45
CA THR A 704 12.47 -9.64 -2.39
C THR A 704 11.90 -9.65 -0.96
N VAL A 705 11.92 -10.82 -0.31
CA VAL A 705 11.41 -10.96 1.07
C VAL A 705 12.30 -10.21 2.06
N ILE A 706 13.63 -10.20 1.85
CA ILE A 706 14.56 -9.40 2.66
C ILE A 706 14.23 -7.91 2.55
N GLY A 707 14.09 -7.38 1.32
CA GLY A 707 13.77 -5.97 1.08
C GLY A 707 12.42 -5.52 1.64
N ALA A 708 11.41 -6.40 1.53
CA ALA A 708 10.10 -6.19 2.13
C ALA A 708 10.17 -6.09 3.67
N GLY A 709 10.94 -6.98 4.32
CA GLY A 709 11.21 -6.91 5.76
C GLY A 709 11.92 -5.62 6.19
N LEU A 710 12.85 -5.10 5.38
CA LEU A 710 13.51 -3.80 5.59
C LEU A 710 12.56 -2.60 5.38
N SER A 711 11.30 -2.86 5.01
CA SER A 711 10.22 -1.89 4.85
C SER A 711 9.03 -2.18 5.78
N ALA A 712 9.27 -2.94 6.85
CA ALA A 712 8.28 -3.37 7.86
C ALA A 712 7.16 -4.28 7.34
N GLN A 713 7.25 -4.79 6.10
CA GLN A 713 6.30 -5.76 5.55
C GLN A 713 6.65 -7.16 6.08
N ASN A 714 6.53 -7.35 7.39
CA ASN A 714 7.17 -8.44 8.12
C ASN A 714 6.62 -9.84 7.81
N CYS A 715 5.39 -9.92 7.27
CA CYS A 715 4.79 -11.17 6.79
C CYS A 715 4.93 -11.35 5.27
N ALA A 716 5.73 -10.53 4.57
CA ALA A 716 5.84 -10.61 3.12
C ALA A 716 6.28 -12.00 2.63
N THR A 717 5.65 -12.48 1.56
CA THR A 717 5.93 -13.81 0.98
C THR A 717 5.34 -13.92 -0.43
N GLY A 718 5.52 -15.07 -1.08
CA GLY A 718 4.88 -15.42 -2.35
C GLY A 718 4.41 -16.87 -2.37
N ASP A 719 3.82 -17.31 -3.46
CA ASP A 719 3.28 -18.66 -3.59
C ASP A 719 4.41 -19.70 -3.62
N ILE A 720 4.22 -20.85 -2.97
CA ILE A 720 5.18 -21.95 -3.09
C ILE A 720 5.19 -22.44 -4.54
N ASP A 721 6.37 -22.41 -5.17
CA ASP A 721 6.60 -22.78 -6.58
C ASP A 721 5.80 -21.93 -7.59
N ALA A 722 5.41 -20.72 -7.18
CA ALA A 722 4.56 -19.78 -7.93
C ALA A 722 3.18 -20.35 -8.35
N ILE A 723 2.32 -19.46 -8.86
CA ILE A 723 1.00 -19.80 -9.39
C ILE A 723 1.04 -20.55 -10.73
N PHE A 724 1.97 -20.18 -11.62
CA PHE A 724 2.16 -20.83 -12.93
C PHE A 724 3.42 -21.74 -12.94
N GLY A 725 3.57 -22.58 -13.96
CA GLY A 725 4.80 -23.36 -14.17
C GLY A 725 5.13 -24.32 -13.03
N GLY A 726 6.42 -24.50 -12.73
CA GLY A 726 6.91 -25.34 -11.63
C GLY A 726 7.36 -26.75 -12.01
N SER A 727 8.05 -27.39 -11.07
CA SER A 727 8.58 -28.76 -11.17
C SER A 727 8.66 -29.40 -9.79
N GLU A 728 8.84 -30.72 -9.74
CA GLU A 728 9.02 -31.46 -8.50
C GLU A 728 10.22 -30.98 -7.67
N LYS A 729 11.30 -30.54 -8.32
CA LYS A 729 12.49 -30.01 -7.65
C LYS A 729 12.30 -28.58 -7.16
N THR A 730 11.79 -27.69 -8.00
CA THR A 730 11.58 -26.27 -7.64
C THR A 730 10.55 -26.15 -6.53
N TYR A 731 9.52 -27.00 -6.53
CA TYR A 731 8.56 -27.06 -5.43
C TYR A 731 9.21 -27.40 -4.09
N VAL A 732 10.00 -28.47 -4.05
CA VAL A 732 10.73 -28.85 -2.83
C VAL A 732 11.66 -27.72 -2.39
N ARG A 733 12.47 -27.19 -3.30
CA ARG A 733 13.45 -26.15 -2.95
C ARG A 733 12.81 -24.86 -2.48
N ASP A 734 11.71 -24.44 -3.07
CA ASP A 734 11.01 -23.23 -2.67
C ASP A 734 10.29 -23.41 -1.33
N LEU A 735 9.64 -24.55 -1.12
CA LEU A 735 8.99 -24.88 0.16
C LEU A 735 10.01 -24.95 1.31
N GLN A 736 11.19 -25.52 1.07
CA GLN A 736 12.25 -25.68 2.08
C GLN A 736 12.58 -24.36 2.78
N TRP A 737 12.88 -23.30 2.03
CA TRP A 737 13.26 -22.02 2.62
C TRP A 737 12.06 -21.20 3.09
N LYS A 738 10.90 -21.30 2.41
CA LYS A 738 9.65 -20.65 2.85
C LYS A 738 9.10 -21.23 4.16
N CYS A 739 9.52 -22.42 4.56
CA CYS A 739 9.26 -22.91 5.93
C CYS A 739 9.87 -21.98 7.00
N PHE A 740 10.92 -21.23 6.67
CA PHE A 740 11.61 -20.26 7.52
C PHE A 740 11.15 -18.81 7.29
N THR A 741 10.02 -18.58 6.59
CA THR A 741 9.34 -17.27 6.55
C THR A 741 8.07 -17.30 7.42
N PRO A 742 7.48 -16.16 7.84
CA PRO A 742 6.35 -16.17 8.77
C PRO A 742 5.10 -16.86 8.25
N VAL A 743 4.75 -16.63 6.98
CA VAL A 743 3.54 -17.18 6.34
C VAL A 743 3.88 -17.71 4.95
N LEU A 744 3.14 -18.71 4.51
CA LEU A 744 3.32 -19.38 3.22
C LEU A 744 2.00 -20.00 2.74
N MET A 745 1.81 -20.01 1.44
CA MET A 745 0.61 -20.53 0.79
C MET A 745 1.01 -21.26 -0.49
N THR A 746 0.24 -22.30 -0.83
CA THR A 746 0.22 -22.87 -2.17
C THR A 746 -0.98 -22.38 -2.97
N MET A 747 -0.78 -22.09 -4.26
CA MET A 747 -1.79 -21.52 -5.16
C MET A 747 -2.04 -22.47 -6.34
N SER A 748 -3.19 -23.12 -6.37
CA SER A 748 -3.53 -24.17 -7.35
C SER A 748 -4.54 -23.68 -8.41
N GLY A 749 -4.81 -24.50 -9.44
CA GLY A 749 -5.82 -24.23 -10.47
C GLY A 749 -5.32 -23.49 -11.73
N TRP A 750 -4.09 -22.97 -11.72
CA TRP A 750 -3.54 -22.15 -12.81
C TRP A 750 -2.35 -22.79 -13.54
N ALA A 751 -1.70 -23.77 -12.92
CA ALA A 751 -0.66 -24.58 -13.55
C ALA A 751 -1.23 -25.90 -14.08
N LYS A 752 -0.46 -26.60 -14.93
CA LYS A 752 -0.86 -27.91 -15.50
C LYS A 752 -1.10 -28.98 -14.42
N LYS A 753 -0.36 -28.89 -13.31
CA LYS A 753 -0.56 -29.69 -12.11
C LYS A 753 -0.89 -28.72 -10.96
N ASP A 754 -1.80 -29.11 -10.10
CA ASP A 754 -2.05 -28.37 -8.87
C ASP A 754 -0.81 -28.34 -7.97
N LYS A 755 -0.79 -27.44 -7.00
CA LYS A 755 0.40 -27.07 -6.23
C LYS A 755 0.39 -27.64 -4.81
N GLN A 756 -0.41 -28.67 -4.50
CA GLN A 756 -0.34 -29.29 -3.17
C GLN A 756 0.98 -30.07 -2.96
N PRO A 757 1.50 -30.13 -1.72
CA PRO A 757 2.86 -30.62 -1.45
C PRO A 757 3.09 -32.11 -1.69
N TRP A 758 2.05 -32.88 -2.03
CA TRP A 758 2.15 -34.31 -2.37
C TRP A 758 1.99 -34.60 -3.87
N ILE A 759 1.70 -33.59 -4.70
CA ILE A 759 1.28 -33.80 -6.11
C ILE A 759 2.35 -34.50 -6.96
N PHE A 760 3.62 -34.36 -6.58
CA PHE A 760 4.74 -34.98 -7.28
C PHE A 760 5.10 -36.38 -6.78
N GLY A 761 4.45 -36.89 -5.72
CA GLY A 761 4.74 -38.21 -5.15
C GLY A 761 6.08 -38.29 -4.40
N GLU A 762 6.52 -39.50 -4.06
CA GLU A 762 7.80 -39.71 -3.37
C GLU A 762 9.00 -39.57 -4.34
N PRO A 763 10.16 -39.08 -3.87
CA PRO A 763 10.48 -38.71 -2.49
C PRO A 763 10.04 -37.27 -2.10
N TYR A 764 9.49 -36.50 -3.04
CA TYR A 764 9.15 -35.09 -2.84
C TYR A 764 8.14 -34.87 -1.71
N THR A 765 7.11 -35.72 -1.63
CA THR A 765 6.10 -35.69 -0.56
C THR A 765 6.72 -35.80 0.82
N SER A 766 7.62 -36.75 1.04
CA SER A 766 8.26 -36.93 2.35
C SER A 766 9.14 -35.74 2.71
N ILE A 767 9.94 -35.24 1.77
CA ILE A 767 10.77 -34.05 2.00
C ILE A 767 9.88 -32.85 2.37
N ASN A 768 8.85 -32.54 1.57
CA ASN A 768 7.95 -31.43 1.84
C ASN A 768 7.30 -31.52 3.23
N ARG A 769 6.84 -32.73 3.59
CA ARG A 769 6.24 -33.00 4.89
C ARG A 769 7.22 -32.77 6.04
N GLU A 770 8.48 -33.20 5.91
CA GLU A 770 9.50 -33.01 6.96
C GLU A 770 9.78 -31.53 7.23
N TYR A 771 9.93 -30.70 6.18
CA TYR A 771 10.14 -29.25 6.35
C TYR A 771 8.92 -28.55 6.93
N LEU A 772 7.71 -28.93 6.51
CA LEU A 772 6.48 -28.40 7.11
C LEU A 772 6.33 -28.83 8.57
N GLN A 773 6.73 -30.05 8.94
CA GLN A 773 6.73 -30.52 10.33
C GLN A 773 7.76 -29.76 11.16
N LEU A 774 8.95 -29.50 10.62
CA LEU A 774 9.95 -28.65 11.25
C LEU A 774 9.42 -27.25 11.49
N LYS A 775 8.75 -26.64 10.50
CA LYS A 775 8.06 -25.35 10.67
C LYS A 775 7.05 -25.39 11.82
N MET A 776 6.21 -26.42 11.89
CA MET A 776 5.23 -26.56 12.98
C MET A 776 5.91 -26.66 14.34
N ARG A 777 7.00 -27.43 14.45
CA ARG A 777 7.80 -27.51 15.69
C ARG A 777 8.43 -26.18 16.05
N LEU A 778 8.94 -25.41 15.09
CA LEU A 778 9.55 -24.08 15.28
C LEU A 778 8.53 -22.96 15.55
N THR A 779 7.23 -23.26 15.63
CA THR A 779 6.19 -22.26 15.91
C THR A 779 6.50 -21.34 17.11
N PRO A 780 6.94 -21.79 18.30
CA PRO A 780 7.18 -20.87 19.42
C PRO A 780 8.38 -19.94 19.16
N TYR A 781 9.40 -20.40 18.41
CA TYR A 781 10.51 -19.55 17.99
C TYR A 781 10.05 -18.47 17.01
N MET A 782 9.35 -18.87 15.94
CA MET A 782 8.80 -17.93 14.96
C MET A 782 7.80 -16.96 15.60
N TYR A 783 6.94 -17.44 16.51
CA TYR A 783 5.92 -16.63 17.15
C TYR A 783 6.52 -15.54 18.06
N THR A 784 7.62 -15.87 18.73
CA THR A 784 8.41 -14.89 19.50
C THR A 784 9.00 -13.82 18.59
N LEU A 785 9.54 -14.21 17.42
CA LEU A 785 10.02 -13.25 16.42
C LEU A 785 8.89 -12.38 15.83
N MET A 786 7.69 -12.94 15.67
CA MET A 786 6.53 -12.17 15.23
C MET A 786 6.02 -11.19 16.30
N ASN A 787 6.18 -11.52 17.58
CA ASN A 787 5.98 -10.55 18.65
C ASN A 787 7.07 -9.45 18.62
N GLU A 788 8.35 -9.80 18.42
CA GLU A 788 9.42 -8.79 18.25
C GLU A 788 9.10 -7.84 17.08
N ALA A 789 8.65 -8.39 15.96
CA ALA A 789 8.18 -7.64 14.80
C ALA A 789 7.00 -6.71 15.12
N TYR A 790 6.02 -7.18 15.88
CA TYR A 790 4.88 -6.38 16.35
C TYR A 790 5.31 -5.27 17.32
N GLN A 791 6.29 -5.51 18.20
CA GLN A 791 6.72 -4.52 19.20
C GLN A 791 7.69 -3.48 18.62
N THR A 792 8.55 -3.89 17.66
CA THR A 792 9.73 -3.11 17.25
C THR A 792 9.82 -2.86 15.75
N GLY A 793 8.94 -3.43 14.94
CA GLY A 793 9.05 -3.37 13.48
C GLY A 793 10.13 -4.27 12.88
N VAL A 794 11.06 -4.82 13.67
CA VAL A 794 12.16 -5.67 13.19
C VAL A 794 11.63 -7.00 12.64
N PRO A 795 11.90 -7.36 11.37
CA PRO A 795 11.32 -8.55 10.76
C PRO A 795 11.89 -9.84 11.36
N ALA A 796 11.14 -10.93 11.23
CA ALA A 796 11.63 -12.27 11.53
C ALA A 796 12.70 -12.71 10.51
N VAL A 797 12.47 -12.46 9.22
CA VAL A 797 13.42 -12.67 8.12
C VAL A 797 14.31 -11.43 7.99
N ARG A 798 15.60 -11.58 8.26
CA ARG A 798 16.55 -10.48 8.39
C ARG A 798 17.65 -10.61 7.35
N GLY A 799 17.86 -9.56 6.56
CA GLY A 799 19.13 -9.39 5.85
C GLY A 799 20.27 -9.34 6.88
N LEU A 800 21.43 -9.90 6.53
CA LEU A 800 22.55 -10.05 7.48
C LEU A 800 22.98 -8.70 8.08
N LEU A 801 22.85 -7.60 7.34
CA LEU A 801 23.16 -6.24 7.82
C LEU A 801 22.41 -5.81 9.08
N LEU A 802 21.26 -6.41 9.42
CA LEU A 802 20.48 -6.01 10.60
C LEU A 802 21.16 -6.50 11.88
N GLU A 803 21.88 -7.61 11.79
CA GLU A 803 22.63 -8.20 12.90
C GLU A 803 24.12 -7.89 12.83
N TYR A 804 24.66 -7.62 11.64
CA TYR A 804 26.09 -7.40 11.39
C TYR A 804 26.38 -6.10 10.59
N PRO A 805 25.88 -4.92 11.00
CA PRO A 805 25.98 -3.68 10.23
C PRO A 805 27.43 -3.16 10.05
N ASN A 806 28.38 -3.67 10.84
CA ASN A 806 29.80 -3.31 10.75
C ASN A 806 30.60 -4.23 9.82
N ASP A 807 29.96 -5.26 9.25
CA ASP A 807 30.58 -6.18 8.31
C ASP A 807 30.26 -5.74 6.87
N PRO A 808 31.25 -5.22 6.11
CA PRO A 808 31.03 -4.69 4.76
C PRO A 808 30.43 -5.70 3.79
N VAL A 809 30.66 -7.01 3.99
CA VAL A 809 30.12 -8.07 3.12
C VAL A 809 28.59 -8.08 3.18
N THR A 810 28.02 -7.79 4.35
CA THR A 810 26.58 -7.89 4.60
C THR A 810 25.77 -6.69 4.10
N LEU A 811 26.45 -5.59 3.74
CA LEU A 811 25.81 -4.32 3.39
C LEU A 811 25.19 -4.33 1.99
N GLY A 812 25.68 -5.18 1.10
CA GLY A 812 25.31 -5.18 -0.32
C GLY A 812 24.90 -6.56 -0.85
N THR A 813 25.00 -6.72 -2.17
CA THR A 813 24.47 -7.89 -2.88
C THR A 813 25.26 -9.19 -2.67
N ALA A 814 26.38 -9.16 -1.95
CA ALA A 814 27.17 -10.35 -1.66
C ALA A 814 26.39 -11.39 -0.82
N THR A 815 25.44 -10.95 0.01
CA THR A 815 24.61 -11.81 0.87
C THR A 815 23.13 -11.82 0.44
N GLN A 816 22.83 -11.54 -0.83
CA GLN A 816 21.44 -11.38 -1.30
C GLN A 816 20.63 -12.68 -1.39
N TYR A 817 21.29 -13.84 -1.37
CA TYR A 817 20.66 -15.16 -1.50
C TYR A 817 20.73 -15.98 -0.20
N GLU A 818 20.82 -15.31 0.93
CA GLU A 818 20.75 -15.88 2.26
C GLU A 818 20.18 -14.85 3.24
N PHE A 819 19.60 -15.32 4.34
CA PHE A 819 19.03 -14.47 5.36
C PHE A 819 19.16 -15.13 6.73
N LEU A 820 18.95 -14.33 7.78
CA LEU A 820 18.79 -14.84 9.13
C LEU A 820 17.31 -14.96 9.46
N LEU A 821 16.91 -16.07 10.07
CA LEU A 821 15.63 -16.14 10.78
C LEU A 821 15.89 -15.81 12.25
N GLY A 822 15.52 -14.60 12.66
CA GLY A 822 15.90 -14.03 13.94
C GLY A 822 17.42 -13.87 14.04
N LYS A 823 17.99 -14.28 15.18
CA LYS A 823 19.45 -14.26 15.40
C LYS A 823 20.09 -15.65 15.34
N SER A 824 19.27 -16.70 15.37
CA SER A 824 19.74 -18.07 15.62
C SER A 824 20.02 -18.84 14.34
N PHE A 825 19.20 -18.69 13.29
CA PHE A 825 19.35 -19.46 12.06
C PHE A 825 19.89 -18.59 10.93
N LEU A 826 20.85 -19.12 10.16
CA LEU A 826 21.20 -18.67 8.82
C LEU A 826 20.61 -19.65 7.81
N VAL A 827 19.81 -19.14 6.89
CA VAL A 827 19.11 -19.89 5.85
C VAL A 827 19.69 -19.48 4.51
N ALA A 828 20.27 -20.42 3.77
CA ALA A 828 20.88 -20.16 2.46
C ALA A 828 20.23 -21.04 1.37
N PRO A 829 19.13 -20.58 0.74
CA PRO A 829 18.36 -21.40 -0.19
C PRO A 829 19.16 -21.85 -1.42
N VAL A 830 18.78 -23.00 -1.96
CA VAL A 830 19.29 -23.49 -3.25
C VAL A 830 18.39 -22.95 -4.36
N TYR A 831 18.94 -22.08 -5.21
CA TYR A 831 18.22 -21.35 -6.26
C TYR A 831 18.67 -21.71 -7.69
N LYS A 832 19.37 -22.84 -7.85
CA LYS A 832 19.78 -23.42 -9.14
C LYS A 832 19.57 -24.93 -9.11
N ASP A 833 19.44 -25.57 -10.29
CA ASP A 833 19.36 -27.05 -10.39
C ASP A 833 20.70 -27.73 -10.13
N GLU A 834 21.17 -27.61 -8.89
CA GLU A 834 22.46 -28.09 -8.44
C GLU A 834 22.30 -28.78 -7.08
N VAL A 835 23.15 -29.78 -6.83
CA VAL A 835 23.25 -30.47 -5.54
C VAL A 835 24.31 -29.86 -4.63
N LYS A 836 24.87 -28.72 -5.04
CA LYS A 836 25.85 -27.93 -4.30
C LYS A 836 25.38 -26.49 -4.20
N ARG A 837 25.85 -25.78 -3.18
CA ARG A 837 25.61 -24.35 -3.00
C ARG A 837 26.94 -23.63 -2.75
N ASP A 838 27.27 -22.71 -3.65
CA ASP A 838 28.45 -21.84 -3.58
C ASP A 838 28.05 -20.46 -3.06
N GLY A 839 28.94 -19.75 -2.36
CA GLY A 839 28.70 -18.38 -1.91
C GLY A 839 27.75 -18.28 -0.72
N ILE A 840 27.94 -19.11 0.32
CA ILE A 840 27.23 -18.97 1.60
C ILE A 840 28.12 -18.19 2.55
N TYR A 841 27.78 -16.96 2.91
CA TYR A 841 28.58 -16.16 3.82
C TYR A 841 28.16 -16.38 5.28
N LEU A 842 29.06 -16.93 6.08
CA LEU A 842 28.87 -17.05 7.52
C LEU A 842 29.44 -15.81 8.21
N PRO A 843 28.62 -14.95 8.85
CA PRO A 843 29.10 -13.76 9.54
C PRO A 843 29.73 -14.12 10.89
N GLU A 844 30.15 -13.12 11.68
CA GLU A 844 30.83 -13.32 12.96
C GLU A 844 30.10 -14.29 13.92
N GLY A 845 30.86 -15.24 14.45
CA GLY A 845 30.42 -16.25 15.39
C GLY A 845 30.97 -17.63 15.03
N ASN A 846 30.40 -18.67 15.62
CA ASN A 846 30.56 -20.05 15.17
C ASN A 846 29.18 -20.55 14.76
N TRP A 847 29.11 -21.27 13.66
CA TRP A 847 27.89 -21.72 13.04
C TRP A 847 27.93 -23.25 12.91
N ILE A 848 26.88 -23.93 13.36
CA ILE A 848 26.75 -25.37 13.27
C ILE A 848 25.74 -25.73 12.17
N ASP A 849 26.12 -26.63 11.27
CA ASP A 849 25.19 -27.23 10.30
C ASP A 849 24.08 -27.95 11.06
N TYR A 850 22.83 -27.53 10.83
CA TYR A 850 21.67 -28.04 11.54
C TYR A 850 21.48 -29.55 11.36
N TRP A 851 21.96 -30.13 10.26
CA TRP A 851 21.67 -31.52 9.91
C TRP A 851 22.72 -32.50 10.43
N ASP A 852 24.01 -32.17 10.26
CA ASP A 852 25.12 -33.09 10.58
C ASP A 852 26.00 -32.62 11.75
N GLY A 853 25.74 -31.43 12.31
CA GLY A 853 26.46 -30.92 13.47
C GLY A 853 27.87 -30.40 13.17
N THR A 854 28.25 -30.25 11.90
CA THR A 854 29.55 -29.66 11.53
C THR A 854 29.63 -28.21 11.96
N VAL A 855 30.65 -27.87 12.73
CA VAL A 855 30.91 -26.49 13.16
C VAL A 855 31.85 -25.79 12.17
N TYR A 856 31.45 -24.60 11.75
CA TYR A 856 32.19 -23.67 10.91
C TYR A 856 32.48 -22.39 11.70
N ALA A 857 33.70 -21.86 11.57
CA ALA A 857 33.99 -20.51 12.02
C ALA A 857 33.22 -19.49 11.17
N GLY A 858 32.91 -18.32 11.72
CA GLY A 858 32.34 -17.20 10.97
C GLY A 858 33.40 -16.41 10.19
N LYS A 859 32.98 -15.28 9.61
CA LYS A 859 33.79 -14.39 8.75
C LYS A 859 34.42 -15.13 7.56
N GLN A 860 33.68 -16.06 6.97
CA GLN A 860 34.12 -16.81 5.79
C GLN A 860 32.95 -17.11 4.85
N THR A 861 33.28 -17.31 3.58
CA THR A 861 32.34 -17.80 2.57
C THR A 861 32.58 -19.29 2.34
N LEU A 862 31.52 -20.08 2.40
CA LEU A 862 31.54 -21.51 2.07
C LEU A 862 31.16 -21.70 0.61
N ASP A 863 32.00 -22.42 -0.11
CA ASP A 863 31.74 -22.91 -1.47
C ASP A 863 31.65 -24.44 -1.48
N ASN A 864 31.03 -24.98 -2.53
CA ASN A 864 30.81 -26.40 -2.75
C ASN A 864 30.08 -27.10 -1.60
N TYR A 865 29.24 -26.38 -0.84
CA TYR A 865 28.47 -26.98 0.24
C TYR A 865 27.53 -28.05 -0.32
N ASN A 866 27.59 -29.27 0.22
CA ASN A 866 26.78 -30.40 -0.24
C ASN A 866 25.31 -30.21 0.17
N ALA A 867 24.45 -29.92 -0.81
CA ALA A 867 23.03 -29.67 -0.64
C ALA A 867 22.22 -30.60 -1.57
N PRO A 868 22.11 -31.91 -1.28
CA PRO A 868 21.17 -32.78 -1.98
C PRO A 868 19.72 -32.28 -1.84
N LEU A 869 18.78 -32.84 -2.61
CA LEU A 869 17.42 -32.33 -2.71
C LEU A 869 16.69 -32.22 -1.36
N ASP A 870 16.97 -33.13 -0.43
CA ASP A 870 16.42 -33.21 0.92
C ASP A 870 17.11 -32.28 1.94
N LYS A 871 18.27 -31.69 1.59
CA LYS A 871 19.07 -30.85 2.49
C LYS A 871 19.09 -29.39 2.03
N LEU A 872 18.45 -28.51 2.80
CA LEU A 872 18.59 -27.05 2.74
C LEU A 872 19.85 -26.63 3.52
N PRO A 873 20.76 -25.82 2.97
CA PRO A 873 21.83 -25.21 3.75
C PRO A 873 21.25 -24.35 4.89
N LEU A 874 21.35 -24.87 6.11
CA LEU A 874 20.75 -24.32 7.33
C LEU A 874 21.76 -24.42 8.46
N PHE A 875 22.08 -23.27 9.06
CA PHE A 875 23.10 -23.19 10.10
C PHE A 875 22.52 -22.53 11.35
N VAL A 876 22.87 -23.05 12.51
CA VAL A 876 22.51 -22.47 13.82
C VAL A 876 23.72 -21.76 14.41
N LYS A 877 23.53 -20.56 14.94
CA LYS A 877 24.59 -19.85 15.65
C LYS A 877 24.86 -20.53 16.99
N LEU A 878 26.10 -20.89 17.28
CA LEU A 878 26.47 -21.37 18.60
C LEU A 878 26.17 -20.29 19.66
N GLY A 879 25.44 -20.70 20.69
CA GLY A 879 24.83 -19.87 21.73
C GLY A 879 23.30 -19.85 21.67
N SER A 880 22.70 -20.41 20.62
CA SER A 880 21.25 -20.37 20.41
C SER A 880 20.49 -21.32 21.33
N ILE A 881 19.36 -20.85 21.85
CA ILE A 881 18.33 -21.65 22.52
C ILE A 881 17.07 -21.54 21.66
N ILE A 882 16.57 -22.67 21.18
CA ILE A 882 15.48 -22.72 20.20
C ILE A 882 14.32 -23.49 20.82
N PRO A 883 13.25 -22.80 21.25
CA PRO A 883 12.05 -23.48 21.73
C PRO A 883 11.33 -24.16 20.57
N MET A 884 10.81 -25.35 20.83
CA MET A 884 10.00 -26.12 19.89
C MET A 884 8.78 -26.71 20.58
N TYR A 885 7.65 -26.68 19.87
CA TYR A 885 6.44 -27.39 20.27
C TYR A 885 6.50 -28.87 19.89
N PRO A 886 5.60 -29.70 20.45
CA PRO A 886 5.40 -31.06 20.00
C PRO A 886 5.04 -31.06 18.52
N GLN A 887 5.42 -32.12 17.82
CA GLN A 887 5.05 -32.25 16.42
C GLN A 887 3.54 -32.39 16.27
N MET A 888 2.96 -31.47 15.51
CA MET A 888 1.54 -31.42 15.16
C MET A 888 1.36 -31.01 13.70
N ASN A 889 0.25 -31.44 13.09
CA ASN A 889 -0.10 -31.10 11.71
C ASN A 889 -0.84 -29.77 11.60
N TYR A 890 -1.49 -29.29 12.66
CA TYR A 890 -2.16 -27.99 12.69
C TYR A 890 -2.15 -27.44 14.11
N ASP A 891 -2.29 -26.13 14.25
CA ASP A 891 -2.36 -25.47 15.57
C ASP A 891 -3.48 -26.10 16.42
N GLU A 892 -3.16 -26.47 17.65
CA GLU A 892 -4.06 -27.14 18.61
C GLU A 892 -4.47 -28.58 18.30
N GLU A 893 -3.81 -29.28 17.38
CA GLU A 893 -4.00 -30.75 17.24
C GLU A 893 -3.64 -31.49 18.54
N LYS A 894 -2.64 -30.98 19.27
CA LYS A 894 -2.15 -31.51 20.54
C LYS A 894 -2.01 -30.40 21.57
N PRO A 895 -2.11 -30.68 22.87
CA PRO A 895 -1.77 -29.73 23.92
C PRO A 895 -0.32 -29.23 23.79
N LEU A 896 -0.07 -27.96 24.15
CA LEU A 896 1.27 -27.37 24.20
C LEU A 896 1.98 -27.68 25.53
N ASP A 897 1.72 -28.86 26.09
CA ASP A 897 2.14 -29.25 27.44
C ASP A 897 3.54 -29.86 27.49
N THR A 898 4.23 -29.92 26.36
CA THR A 898 5.67 -30.20 26.27
C THR A 898 6.37 -29.08 25.50
N LEU A 899 7.46 -28.56 26.06
CA LEU A 899 8.36 -27.62 25.38
C LEU A 899 9.74 -28.27 25.26
N THR A 900 10.14 -28.53 24.02
CA THR A 900 11.51 -28.94 23.72
C THR A 900 12.39 -27.70 23.58
N LEU A 901 13.56 -27.69 24.20
CA LEU A 901 14.58 -26.66 24.07
C LEU A 901 15.77 -27.27 23.32
N ASP A 902 15.97 -26.83 22.08
CA ASP A 902 17.12 -27.21 21.27
C ASP A 902 18.25 -26.19 21.48
N ILE A 903 19.29 -26.61 22.19
CA ILE A 903 20.31 -25.76 22.81
C ILE A 903 21.66 -26.05 22.18
N TYR A 904 22.31 -24.98 21.73
CA TYR A 904 23.63 -25.00 21.10
C TYR A 904 24.57 -24.19 22.01
N PRO A 905 25.23 -24.79 23.00
CA PRO A 905 25.94 -24.04 24.04
C PRO A 905 27.13 -23.23 23.51
N ASN A 906 27.27 -21.99 23.97
CA ASN A 906 28.45 -21.14 23.72
C ASN A 906 28.46 -19.90 24.61
N GLY A 907 29.23 -19.93 25.69
CA GLY A 907 29.23 -18.86 26.68
C GLY A 907 27.86 -18.72 27.37
N LYS A 908 27.62 -17.59 28.00
CA LYS A 908 26.34 -17.30 28.65
C LYS A 908 25.35 -16.73 27.63
N THR A 909 24.20 -17.37 27.47
CA THR A 909 23.15 -16.94 26.54
C THR A 909 21.78 -16.92 27.18
N ASN A 910 20.84 -16.21 26.54
CA ASN A 910 19.48 -16.03 27.01
C ASN A 910 18.51 -16.01 25.83
N TYR A 911 17.35 -16.62 26.02
CA TYR A 911 16.20 -16.53 25.14
C TYR A 911 14.95 -16.24 25.96
N GLN A 912 14.20 -15.20 25.58
CA GLN A 912 12.93 -14.87 26.21
C GLN A 912 11.80 -15.37 25.31
N LEU A 913 11.18 -16.48 25.71
CA LEU A 913 10.02 -17.05 25.01
C LEU A 913 8.79 -16.17 25.26
N TYR A 914 8.08 -15.80 24.19
CA TYR A 914 6.79 -15.11 24.26
C TYR A 914 5.64 -16.08 24.01
N GLU A 915 4.59 -15.99 24.82
CA GLU A 915 3.35 -16.77 24.68
C GLU A 915 2.11 -15.92 24.95
N ASP A 916 1.06 -16.11 24.16
CA ASP A 916 -0.29 -15.61 24.44
C ASP A 916 -1.31 -16.70 24.04
N ASP A 917 -2.60 -16.36 23.99
CA ASP A 917 -3.65 -17.34 23.62
C ASP A 917 -3.55 -17.86 22.16
N GLY A 918 -2.70 -17.25 21.34
CA GLY A 918 -2.41 -17.61 19.96
C GLY A 918 -3.45 -17.20 18.93
N LYS A 919 -4.53 -16.53 19.35
CA LYS A 919 -5.76 -16.40 18.57
C LYS A 919 -6.37 -15.00 18.61
N SER A 920 -6.54 -14.45 19.80
CA SER A 920 -7.32 -13.24 20.00
C SER A 920 -6.46 -11.98 19.96
N ARG A 921 -7.13 -10.84 20.14
CA ARG A 921 -6.50 -9.51 20.17
C ARG A 921 -6.11 -9.06 21.58
N GLU A 922 -6.21 -9.93 22.59
CA GLU A 922 -5.89 -9.59 23.98
C GLU A 922 -4.41 -9.23 24.19
N HIS A 923 -3.50 -9.70 23.33
CA HIS A 923 -2.09 -9.30 23.33
C HIS A 923 -1.91 -7.76 23.21
N ARG A 924 -2.81 -7.08 22.49
CA ARG A 924 -2.79 -5.61 22.35
C ARG A 924 -3.06 -4.87 23.67
N LYS A 925 -3.65 -5.57 24.65
CA LYS A 925 -3.91 -5.06 26.01
C LYS A 925 -2.81 -5.46 27.00
N GLY A 926 -1.70 -6.04 26.54
CA GLY A 926 -0.63 -6.52 27.41
C GLY A 926 -0.93 -7.87 28.07
N ILE A 927 -1.91 -8.64 27.57
CA ILE A 927 -2.27 -9.95 28.12
C ILE A 927 -1.49 -11.03 27.37
N TYR A 928 -0.33 -11.37 27.91
CA TYR A 928 0.58 -12.40 27.42
C TYR A 928 1.47 -12.87 28.59
N ALA A 929 2.34 -13.83 28.32
CA ALA A 929 3.34 -14.30 29.26
C ALA A 929 4.72 -14.44 28.60
N THR A 930 5.76 -14.36 29.41
CA THR A 930 7.16 -14.52 28.97
C THR A 930 7.93 -15.45 29.89
N THR A 931 8.83 -16.25 29.31
CA THR A 931 9.72 -17.16 30.04
C THR A 931 11.16 -16.89 29.66
N ASP A 932 11.98 -16.43 30.61
CA ASP A 932 13.42 -16.27 30.41
C ASP A 932 14.12 -17.64 30.53
N ILE A 933 14.89 -18.02 29.52
CA ILE A 933 15.61 -19.29 29.44
C ILE A 933 17.09 -18.99 29.23
N THR A 934 17.94 -19.40 30.16
CA THR A 934 19.38 -19.15 30.09
C THR A 934 20.17 -20.44 29.99
N ASP A 935 21.23 -20.43 29.19
CA ASP A 935 22.29 -21.43 29.21
C ASP A 935 23.60 -20.74 29.63
N GLU A 936 24.29 -21.27 30.63
CA GLU A 936 25.54 -20.71 31.12
C GLU A 936 26.57 -21.76 31.55
N PRO A 937 27.82 -21.69 31.05
CA PRO A 937 28.90 -22.50 31.57
C PRO A 937 29.31 -22.01 32.96
N LYS A 938 29.60 -22.95 33.85
CA LYS A 938 30.23 -22.80 35.17
C LYS A 938 31.55 -23.58 35.18
N SER A 939 32.32 -23.43 36.24
CA SER A 939 33.69 -23.97 36.35
C SER A 939 33.82 -25.46 35.99
N ASN A 940 32.84 -26.31 36.35
CA ASN A 940 32.82 -27.76 36.08
C ASN A 940 31.43 -28.25 35.66
N SER A 941 30.58 -27.38 35.11
CA SER A 941 29.22 -27.77 34.72
C SER A 941 28.62 -26.76 33.75
N GLU A 942 27.66 -27.20 32.97
CA GLU A 942 26.75 -26.34 32.20
C GLU A 942 25.41 -26.24 32.94
N VAL A 943 24.82 -25.04 33.01
CA VAL A 943 23.59 -24.80 33.74
C VAL A 943 22.55 -24.16 32.82
N VAL A 944 21.49 -24.92 32.55
CA VAL A 944 20.30 -24.41 31.86
C VAL A 944 19.25 -24.05 32.91
N THR A 945 18.73 -22.82 32.87
CA THR A 945 17.67 -22.36 33.76
C THR A 945 16.45 -21.92 32.96
N ILE A 946 15.32 -22.55 33.22
CA ILE A 946 14.00 -22.14 32.76
C ILE A 946 13.37 -21.39 33.92
N ASN A 947 13.23 -20.06 33.80
CA ASN A 947 12.70 -19.23 34.88
C ASN A 947 11.18 -19.38 34.98
N ALA A 948 10.64 -19.08 36.16
CA ALA A 948 9.20 -18.95 36.37
C ALA A 948 8.60 -17.96 35.37
N ILE A 949 7.48 -18.34 34.77
CA ILE A 949 6.76 -17.54 33.78
C ILE A 949 6.27 -16.22 34.39
N LYS A 950 6.38 -15.14 33.61
CA LYS A 950 5.91 -13.80 33.98
C LYS A 950 4.75 -13.39 33.10
N GLY A 951 3.62 -12.99 33.69
CA GLY A 951 2.39 -12.66 32.98
C GLY A 951 1.38 -13.81 33.00
N ASN A 952 0.27 -13.64 32.31
CA ASN A 952 -0.82 -14.62 32.26
C ASN A 952 -1.71 -14.37 31.05
N TYR A 953 -2.31 -15.44 30.53
CA TYR A 953 -3.31 -15.37 29.46
C TYR A 953 -4.34 -16.50 29.60
N LYS A 954 -5.48 -16.37 28.91
CA LYS A 954 -6.54 -17.37 28.95
C LYS A 954 -6.07 -18.68 28.30
N GLY A 955 -6.19 -19.79 29.02
CA GLY A 955 -5.76 -21.11 28.53
C GLY A 955 -4.26 -21.41 28.73
N MET A 956 -3.54 -20.56 29.46
CA MET A 956 -2.16 -20.84 29.88
C MET A 956 -2.11 -22.12 30.73
N LEU A 957 -1.14 -22.99 30.43
CA LEU A 957 -0.96 -24.24 31.17
C LEU A 957 -0.34 -23.98 32.54
N GLU A 958 -0.85 -24.64 33.59
CA GLU A 958 -0.26 -24.55 34.94
C GLU A 958 1.02 -25.35 35.08
N ASN A 959 1.17 -26.41 34.27
CA ASN A 959 2.28 -27.34 34.33
C ASN A 959 2.71 -27.73 32.92
N ARG A 960 4.03 -27.85 32.69
CA ARG A 960 4.61 -28.19 31.40
C ARG A 960 5.74 -29.22 31.57
N ASN A 961 5.82 -30.16 30.64
CA ASN A 961 6.96 -31.04 30.46
C ASN A 961 8.07 -30.31 29.71
N TYR A 962 9.30 -30.40 30.19
CA TYR A 962 10.45 -29.81 29.50
C TYR A 962 11.38 -30.91 28.98
N GLU A 963 11.79 -30.79 27.73
CA GLU A 963 12.77 -31.67 27.09
C GLU A 963 13.94 -30.82 26.61
N LEU A 964 15.17 -31.20 26.93
CA LEU A 964 16.36 -30.47 26.48
C LEU A 964 17.12 -31.35 25.48
N LEU A 965 17.39 -30.78 24.32
CA LEU A 965 18.28 -31.32 23.30
C LEU A 965 19.53 -30.43 23.31
N ILE A 966 20.66 -30.94 23.78
CA ILE A 966 21.87 -30.14 23.98
C ILE A 966 22.98 -30.67 23.08
N HIS A 967 23.41 -29.85 22.14
CA HIS A 967 24.44 -30.18 21.16
C HIS A 967 25.84 -30.07 21.79
N ARG A 968 26.48 -31.20 22.05
CA ARG A 968 27.80 -31.26 22.69
C ARG A 968 28.54 -32.55 22.38
N ASN A 969 29.86 -32.46 22.28
CA ASN A 969 30.72 -33.59 21.90
C ASN A 969 31.17 -34.47 23.08
N GLN A 970 30.84 -34.09 24.32
CA GLN A 970 31.24 -34.81 25.53
C GLN A 970 30.03 -35.37 26.28
N LYS A 971 30.13 -36.62 26.72
CA LYS A 971 29.11 -37.25 27.57
C LYS A 971 29.19 -36.65 28.99
N PRO A 972 28.06 -36.27 29.62
CA PRO A 972 28.07 -35.82 31.01
C PRO A 972 28.35 -36.98 31.98
N GLN A 973 28.97 -36.67 33.11
CA GLN A 973 29.13 -37.58 34.24
C GLN A 973 27.82 -37.73 35.01
N SER A 974 27.10 -36.62 35.22
CA SER A 974 25.83 -36.62 35.93
C SER A 974 24.97 -35.42 35.54
N ILE A 975 23.66 -35.56 35.70
CA ILE A 975 22.70 -34.50 35.45
C ILE A 975 21.80 -34.37 36.67
N THR A 976 21.58 -33.15 37.13
CA THR A 976 20.64 -32.86 38.20
C THR A 976 19.60 -31.86 37.76
N ILE A 977 18.36 -32.03 38.23
CA ILE A 977 17.28 -31.05 38.09
C ILE A 977 16.91 -30.56 39.48
N ASN A 978 16.99 -29.25 39.70
CA ASN A 978 16.79 -28.61 41.00
C ASN A 978 17.57 -29.33 42.13
N GLY A 979 18.82 -29.71 41.83
CA GLY A 979 19.75 -30.39 42.74
C GLY A 979 19.56 -31.91 42.89
N LYS A 980 18.52 -32.51 42.29
CA LYS A 980 18.27 -33.96 42.35
C LYS A 980 18.84 -34.67 41.12
N ILE A 981 19.65 -35.72 41.33
CA ILE A 981 20.20 -36.53 40.24
C ILE A 981 19.07 -37.24 39.48
N ILE A 982 19.13 -37.19 38.15
CA ILE A 982 18.20 -37.88 37.26
C ILE A 982 18.88 -38.96 36.42
N LYS A 983 18.09 -39.95 35.99
CA LYS A 983 18.53 -41.04 35.10
C LYS A 983 17.87 -41.00 33.72
N ASP A 984 16.83 -40.17 33.54
CA ASP A 984 16.07 -40.08 32.29
C ASP A 984 16.74 -39.11 31.30
N TRP A 985 17.91 -39.55 30.81
CA TRP A 985 18.68 -38.85 29.79
C TRP A 985 19.47 -39.84 28.94
N SER A 986 19.79 -39.46 27.72
CA SER A 986 20.61 -40.24 26.80
C SER A 986 21.61 -39.36 26.08
N PHE A 987 22.77 -39.92 25.73
CA PHE A 987 23.81 -39.23 24.97
C PHE A 987 24.19 -40.09 23.77
N ASP A 988 24.10 -39.50 22.58
CA ASP A 988 24.46 -40.14 21.32
C ASP A 988 25.56 -39.32 20.64
N SER A 989 26.77 -39.90 20.57
CA SER A 989 27.92 -39.26 19.92
C SER A 989 27.85 -39.28 18.38
N THR A 990 26.92 -40.04 17.80
CA THR A 990 26.79 -40.23 16.35
C THR A 990 25.79 -39.27 15.71
N VAL A 991 24.78 -38.83 16.45
CA VAL A 991 23.81 -37.83 15.99
C VAL A 991 24.41 -36.44 16.06
N GLN A 992 24.47 -35.71 14.93
CA GLN A 992 24.95 -34.33 14.84
C GLN A 992 26.29 -34.09 15.58
N LYS A 993 27.19 -35.07 15.55
CA LYS A 993 28.50 -35.04 16.25
C LYS A 993 28.41 -34.89 17.79
N GLY A 994 27.27 -35.25 18.37
CA GLY A 994 27.05 -35.33 19.80
C GLY A 994 25.77 -34.61 20.26
N LEU A 995 24.78 -35.39 20.70
CA LEU A 995 23.50 -34.89 21.19
C LEU A 995 23.16 -35.50 22.55
N LEU A 996 22.94 -34.64 23.55
CA LEU A 996 22.41 -35.00 24.86
C LEU A 996 20.91 -34.72 24.89
N LYS A 997 20.10 -35.75 25.19
CA LYS A 997 18.65 -35.62 25.40
C LYS A 997 18.35 -35.78 26.88
N ILE A 998 17.62 -34.83 27.46
CA ILE A 998 17.22 -34.84 28.87
C ILE A 998 15.70 -34.67 28.93
N ASN A 999 15.01 -35.63 29.54
CA ASN A 999 13.61 -35.44 29.90
C ASN A 999 13.54 -34.86 31.31
N CYS A 1000 13.12 -33.61 31.42
CA CYS A 1000 13.03 -32.96 32.73
C CYS A 1000 11.78 -33.34 33.50
N GLY A 1001 10.80 -33.97 32.86
CA GLY A 1001 9.49 -34.22 33.45
C GLY A 1001 8.64 -32.96 33.52
N LYS A 1002 7.48 -33.10 34.18
CA LYS A 1002 6.45 -32.08 34.27
C LYS A 1002 6.64 -31.19 35.51
N TRP A 1003 6.71 -29.88 35.29
CA TRP A 1003 6.93 -28.87 36.33
C TRP A 1003 5.85 -27.80 36.28
N SER A 1004 5.58 -27.14 37.42
CA SER A 1004 4.75 -25.93 37.41
C SER A 1004 5.48 -24.82 36.64
N VAL A 1005 4.76 -24.12 35.76
CA VAL A 1005 5.34 -22.99 35.02
C VAL A 1005 5.69 -21.80 35.92
N LYS A 1006 5.23 -21.80 37.18
CA LYS A 1006 5.48 -20.76 38.19
C LYS A 1006 6.76 -21.00 39.00
N GLU A 1007 7.47 -22.10 38.75
CA GLU A 1007 8.70 -22.45 39.44
C GLU A 1007 9.88 -22.43 38.47
N ASN A 1008 11.08 -22.19 39.00
CA ASN A 1008 12.30 -22.32 38.21
C ASN A 1008 12.66 -23.80 38.03
N VAL A 1009 13.07 -24.17 36.82
CA VAL A 1009 13.68 -25.48 36.53
C VAL A 1009 15.15 -25.25 36.20
N VAL A 1010 16.03 -25.69 37.09
CA VAL A 1010 17.48 -25.56 36.96
C VAL A 1010 18.07 -26.93 36.65
N VAL A 1011 18.59 -27.09 35.43
CA VAL A 1011 19.26 -28.30 34.97
C VAL A 1011 20.77 -28.07 35.02
N THR A 1012 21.48 -28.85 35.82
CA THR A 1012 22.95 -28.80 35.91
C THR A 1012 23.54 -30.06 35.31
N ILE A 1013 24.46 -29.88 34.36
CA ILE A 1013 25.09 -30.93 33.57
C ILE A 1013 26.58 -30.92 33.94
N LYS A 1014 27.06 -31.95 34.62
CA LYS A 1014 28.45 -32.08 35.08
C LYS A 1014 29.24 -33.02 34.18
#